data_AF-A0AAE0Q884-F1
#
_entry.id   AF-A0AAE0Q884-F1
#
_cell.length_a   1.000
_cell.length_b   1.000
_cell.length_c   1.000
_cell.angle_alpha   90.00
_cell.angle_beta   90.00
_cell.angle_gamma   90.00
#
_symmetry.space_group_name_H-M   'P 1'
#
loop_
_entity.id
_entity.type
_entity.pdbx_description
1 polymer ?
#
loop_
_entity_poly.entity_id
_entity_poly.type
_entity_poly.pdbx_seq_one_letter_code
_entity_poly.pdbx_strand_id
1 'polypeptide(L)'
;MVDKGQIKQTAAIVLGCLESVSSFASTFNPLFGIVTTLVGAVRKGLVEDDTHELDKDFQQIHDKLESISVQNKQLLDQIHITEISANYGQLEKNIETQYKAFKNMVDSIRKNPGKSDGYREDFKKIYRKQKGRLNLNVYYDAVIQDEGPFGRPLLKYYLEHSKRNRNIMEAKCAHLTYLFHIGLIALMAYYVVTEDDEDEFREEWGQKVFNIQTKMQEVLDECNEKKNVCSVKGLRQNLFHHPMSNMSGVAEWLMENRDKIEKGVEILGQGCEILAATVGQFNPILEAVFNVSAELLSNPEGKEAKYLAEQFEKVNENLEKVQSEIKKTELAMQRSSLNIQNFNYYTQIINQHEMFKYIFTAKPKFKKLKREEFLIYFEEYEGDKNLDCLYEAIVKENQSGQTMLDTILATEQRSRRAVEEFCASLKKVLVVGIISLMGYAALKEDTVEEELVKKWLARMEDVETCMKAAVDECVNNFAEQAKIDIDEKLIEKQSSVDPEFTQFILNALVEKYYWVSWSVRVFKDDETKLGKLLFGKKRHINGGGDNYFEHLCSNKIRIVVSFTADPKTLNKNQIKDQIENEKGGVESVAESLSKSFPNCLVHTISRSKKVEEANNFNPEHFYYISHKKAHICIHSE
;
A
#
# COMPACT_ATOMS: atom_id res chain seq x y z
N MET A 1 -9.11 36.18 43.85
CA MET A 1 -7.87 35.40 43.63
C MET A 1 -8.16 33.99 44.11
N VAL A 2 -8.18 33.01 43.21
CA VAL A 2 -8.38 31.60 43.57
C VAL A 2 -7.07 31.10 44.19
N ASP A 3 -7.17 30.35 45.29
CA ASP A 3 -6.03 29.82 46.03
C ASP A 3 -5.30 28.74 45.21
N LYS A 4 -3.97 28.85 45.06
CA LYS A 4 -3.12 27.89 44.32
C LYS A 4 -3.27 26.46 44.84
N GLY A 5 -3.51 26.29 46.14
CA GLY A 5 -3.76 24.98 46.75
C GLY A 5 -5.05 24.33 46.25
N GLN A 6 -6.13 25.12 46.13
CA GLN A 6 -7.42 24.64 45.63
C GLN A 6 -7.38 24.25 44.14
N ILE A 7 -6.59 24.96 43.32
CA ILE A 7 -6.43 24.64 41.89
C ILE A 7 -5.67 23.32 41.71
N LYS A 8 -4.56 23.11 42.43
CA LYS A 8 -3.81 21.84 42.42
C LYS A 8 -4.70 20.65 42.82
N GLN A 9 -5.49 20.83 43.88
CA GLN A 9 -6.37 19.78 44.39
C GLN A 9 -7.51 19.46 43.42
N THR A 10 -8.06 20.47 42.73
CA THR A 10 -9.10 20.29 41.71
C THR A 10 -8.54 19.59 40.46
N ALA A 11 -7.35 19.96 40.00
CA ALA A 11 -6.68 19.30 38.86
C ALA A 11 -6.34 17.82 39.17
N ALA A 12 -5.89 17.51 40.38
CA ALA A 12 -5.61 16.14 40.81
C ALA A 12 -6.88 15.26 40.84
N ILE A 13 -8.02 15.82 41.24
CA ILE A 13 -9.32 15.13 41.21
C ILE A 13 -9.76 14.84 39.78
N VAL A 14 -9.67 15.84 38.89
CA VAL A 14 -10.04 15.69 37.47
C VAL A 14 -9.16 14.65 36.76
N LEU A 15 -7.84 14.70 36.98
CA LEU A 15 -6.91 13.70 36.44
C LEU A 15 -7.14 12.31 37.05
N GLY A 16 -7.46 12.20 38.34
CA GLY A 16 -7.83 10.92 38.96
C GLY A 16 -9.11 10.30 38.37
N CYS A 17 -10.10 11.13 38.03
CA CYS A 17 -11.30 10.67 37.30
C CYS A 17 -10.95 10.21 35.88
N LEU A 18 -10.10 10.96 35.17
CA LEU A 18 -9.66 10.62 33.81
C LEU A 18 -8.82 9.34 33.76
N GLU A 19 -7.94 9.12 34.74
CA GLU A 19 -7.18 7.87 34.92
C GLU A 19 -8.12 6.68 35.17
N SER A 20 -9.18 6.87 35.97
CA SER A 20 -10.15 5.82 36.26
C SER A 20 -10.93 5.41 35.00
N VAL A 21 -11.42 6.40 34.23
CA VAL A 21 -12.13 6.18 32.96
C VAL A 21 -11.21 5.55 31.91
N SER A 22 -9.98 6.02 31.81
CA SER A 22 -8.95 5.50 30.89
C SER A 22 -8.54 4.07 31.26
N SER A 23 -8.39 3.74 32.54
CA SER A 23 -8.02 2.38 32.97
C SER A 23 -9.11 1.36 32.65
N PHE A 24 -10.38 1.78 32.75
CA PHE A 24 -11.51 0.98 32.30
C PHE A 24 -11.47 0.75 30.78
N ALA A 25 -11.22 1.80 29.98
CA ALA A 25 -11.09 1.70 28.53
C ALA A 25 -9.87 0.86 28.08
N SER A 26 -8.82 0.76 28.92
CA SER A 26 -7.62 -0.06 28.65
C SER A 26 -7.88 -1.56 28.54
N THR A 27 -9.02 -2.02 29.05
CA THR A 27 -9.49 -3.40 28.88
C THR A 27 -9.97 -3.71 27.46
N PHE A 28 -10.27 -2.68 26.67
CA PHE A 28 -10.75 -2.79 25.29
C PHE A 28 -9.69 -2.41 24.25
N ASN A 29 -8.83 -1.43 24.53
CA ASN A 29 -7.72 -1.05 23.65
C ASN A 29 -6.45 -0.70 24.45
N PRO A 30 -5.28 -1.32 24.17
CA PRO A 30 -4.03 -1.12 24.89
C PRO A 30 -3.54 0.33 24.99
N LEU A 31 -3.92 1.22 24.05
CA LEU A 31 -3.53 2.63 24.07
C LEU A 31 -4.15 3.41 25.23
N PHE A 32 -5.33 3.02 25.71
CA PHE A 32 -5.87 3.62 26.94
C PHE A 32 -5.04 3.22 28.18
N GLY A 33 -4.32 2.10 28.13
CA GLY A 33 -3.34 1.76 29.17
C GLY A 33 -2.16 2.75 29.20
N ILE A 34 -1.83 3.36 28.06
CA ILE A 34 -0.78 4.37 27.93
C ILE A 34 -1.29 5.74 28.42
N VAL A 35 -2.52 6.11 28.06
CA VAL A 35 -3.18 7.33 28.56
C VAL A 35 -3.37 7.28 30.07
N THR A 36 -3.72 6.12 30.63
CA THR A 36 -3.82 5.93 32.09
C THR A 36 -2.47 6.20 32.77
N THR A 37 -1.38 5.66 32.20
CA THR A 37 -0.02 5.91 32.70
C THR A 37 0.34 7.40 32.61
N LEU A 38 -0.02 8.09 31.51
CA LEU A 38 0.26 9.51 31.29
C LEU A 38 -0.50 10.42 32.27
N VAL A 39 -1.80 10.18 32.43
CA VAL A 39 -2.65 10.93 33.37
C VAL A 39 -2.20 10.69 34.81
N GLY A 40 -1.78 9.46 35.13
CA GLY A 40 -1.19 9.11 36.42
C GLY A 40 0.12 9.86 36.70
N ALA A 41 1.01 9.94 35.72
CA ALA A 41 2.29 10.66 35.81
C ALA A 41 2.09 12.16 36.09
N VAL A 42 1.18 12.80 35.34
CA VAL A 42 0.85 14.23 35.49
C VAL A 42 0.18 14.50 36.84
N ARG A 43 -0.73 13.62 37.28
CA ARG A 43 -1.34 13.73 38.60
C ARG A 43 -0.30 13.66 39.71
N LYS A 44 0.66 12.74 39.62
CA LYS A 44 1.73 12.61 40.61
C LYS A 44 2.64 13.82 40.65
N GLY A 45 3.10 14.32 39.50
CA GLY A 45 3.93 15.54 39.42
C GLY A 45 3.23 16.82 39.90
N LEU A 46 1.90 16.82 40.06
CA LEU A 46 1.14 17.90 40.66
C LEU A 46 1.04 17.81 42.20
N VAL A 47 1.14 16.60 42.76
CA VAL A 47 0.92 16.29 44.19
C VAL A 47 2.24 16.08 44.95
N GLU A 48 3.25 15.52 44.28
CA GLU A 48 4.57 15.19 44.84
C GLU A 48 5.65 15.95 44.03
N ASP A 49 6.51 16.72 44.69
CA ASP A 49 7.57 17.57 44.09
C ASP A 49 8.74 16.75 43.46
N ASP A 50 8.50 15.49 43.10
CA ASP A 50 9.54 14.52 42.73
C ASP A 50 9.61 14.29 41.20
N THR A 51 10.44 15.08 40.53
CA THR A 51 10.60 15.06 39.07
C THR A 51 11.17 13.74 38.51
N HIS A 52 11.79 12.90 39.35
CA HIS A 52 12.39 11.62 38.94
C HIS A 52 11.35 10.49 38.67
N GLU A 53 10.17 10.51 39.30
CA GLU A 53 9.10 9.54 38.98
C GLU A 53 8.48 9.84 37.60
N LEU A 54 8.41 11.11 37.23
CA LEU A 54 7.79 11.59 35.99
C LEU A 54 8.56 11.10 34.74
N ASP A 55 9.90 11.15 34.76
CA ASP A 55 10.76 10.65 33.69
C ASP A 55 10.56 9.16 33.43
N LYS A 56 10.41 8.39 34.51
CA LYS A 56 10.19 6.94 34.44
C LYS A 56 8.83 6.62 33.80
N ASP A 57 7.80 7.39 34.10
CA ASP A 57 6.46 7.17 33.55
C ASP A 57 6.39 7.56 32.06
N PHE A 58 7.03 8.67 31.64
CA PHE A 58 7.16 9.03 30.22
C PHE A 58 8.00 8.01 29.43
N GLN A 59 9.08 7.50 30.02
CA GLN A 59 9.89 6.45 29.38
C GLN A 59 9.06 5.17 29.19
N GLN A 60 8.25 4.77 30.17
CA GLN A 60 7.36 3.60 30.03
C GLN A 60 6.32 3.79 28.92
N ILE A 61 5.80 5.01 28.75
CA ILE A 61 4.87 5.35 27.67
C ILE A 61 5.56 5.24 26.32
N HIS A 62 6.76 5.81 26.19
CA HIS A 62 7.55 5.73 24.98
C HIS A 62 7.87 4.27 24.60
N ASP A 63 8.33 3.47 25.57
CA ASP A 63 8.64 2.05 25.37
C ASP A 63 7.41 1.24 24.93
N LYS A 64 6.23 1.52 25.48
CA LYS A 64 4.96 0.88 25.07
C LYS A 64 4.56 1.26 23.65
N LEU A 65 4.65 2.54 23.28
CA LEU A 65 4.32 3.01 21.92
C LEU A 65 5.27 2.41 20.88
N GLU A 66 6.57 2.35 21.17
CA GLU A 66 7.54 1.70 20.30
C GLU A 66 7.29 0.18 20.23
N SER A 67 6.92 -0.47 21.33
CA SER A 67 6.50 -1.88 21.31
C SER A 67 5.28 -2.12 20.41
N ILE A 68 4.28 -1.23 20.43
CA ILE A 68 3.12 -1.33 19.53
C ILE A 68 3.54 -1.13 18.07
N SER A 69 4.42 -0.16 17.80
CA SER A 69 4.99 0.04 16.46
C SER A 69 5.69 -1.21 15.94
N VAL A 70 6.50 -1.87 16.78
CA VAL A 70 7.15 -3.14 16.45
C VAL A 70 6.12 -4.25 16.19
N GLN A 71 5.08 -4.36 17.00
CA GLN A 71 4.01 -5.36 16.81
C GLN A 71 3.24 -5.14 15.51
N ASN A 72 2.92 -3.89 15.15
CA ASN A 72 2.24 -3.57 13.89
C ASN A 72 3.10 -3.97 12.67
N LYS A 73 4.41 -3.70 12.71
CA LYS A 73 5.33 -4.14 11.65
C LYS A 73 5.38 -5.66 11.53
N GLN A 74 5.41 -6.37 12.66
CA GLN A 74 5.35 -7.84 12.66
C GLN A 74 4.02 -8.37 12.11
N LEU A 75 2.91 -7.73 12.42
CA LEU A 75 1.60 -8.09 11.89
C LEU A 75 1.54 -7.89 10.38
N LEU A 76 2.06 -6.76 9.87
CA LEU A 76 2.18 -6.49 8.44
C LEU A 76 2.98 -7.58 7.72
N ASP A 77 4.13 -7.99 8.28
CA ASP A 77 4.92 -9.10 7.75
C ASP A 77 4.12 -10.42 7.74
N GLN A 78 3.38 -10.71 8.82
CA GLN A 78 2.54 -11.92 8.91
C GLN A 78 1.41 -11.93 7.87
N ILE A 79 0.79 -10.79 7.58
CA ILE A 79 -0.24 -10.66 6.54
C ILE A 79 0.33 -11.05 5.19
N HIS A 80 1.52 -10.55 4.85
CA HIS A 80 2.15 -10.87 3.57
C HIS A 80 2.61 -12.33 3.47
N ILE A 81 3.17 -12.89 4.54
CA ILE A 81 3.54 -14.32 4.60
C ILE A 81 2.29 -15.19 4.42
N THR A 82 1.19 -14.81 5.05
CA THR A 82 -0.08 -15.52 4.96
C THR A 82 -0.62 -15.51 3.55
N GLU A 83 -0.58 -14.36 2.87
CA GLU A 83 -0.96 -14.24 1.46
C GLU A 83 -0.15 -15.16 0.55
N ILE A 84 1.18 -15.15 0.70
CA ILE A 84 2.08 -16.00 -0.09
C ILE A 84 1.80 -17.47 0.18
N SER A 85 1.59 -17.85 1.44
CA SER A 85 1.28 -19.23 1.81
C SER A 85 -0.06 -19.68 1.24
N ALA A 86 -1.08 -18.81 1.27
CA ALA A 86 -2.41 -19.10 0.72
C ALA A 86 -2.37 -19.25 -0.81
N ASN A 87 -1.69 -18.34 -1.50
CA ASN A 87 -1.65 -18.31 -2.96
C ASN A 87 -0.71 -19.38 -3.55
N TYR A 88 0.46 -19.60 -2.94
CA TYR A 88 1.51 -20.45 -3.52
C TYR A 88 1.76 -21.74 -2.75
N GLY A 89 1.41 -21.83 -1.46
CA GLY A 89 1.77 -22.98 -0.61
C GLY A 89 1.15 -24.30 -1.07
N GLN A 90 -0.05 -24.28 -1.67
CA GLN A 90 -0.62 -25.49 -2.27
C GLN A 90 0.10 -25.89 -3.56
N LEU A 91 0.59 -24.91 -4.33
CA LEU A 91 1.35 -25.17 -5.57
C LEU A 91 2.68 -25.87 -5.25
N GLU A 92 3.39 -25.42 -4.21
CA GLU A 92 4.63 -26.05 -3.76
C GLU A 92 4.42 -27.52 -3.37
N LYS A 93 3.41 -27.81 -2.54
CA LYS A 93 3.06 -29.18 -2.15
C LYS A 93 2.68 -30.04 -3.35
N ASN A 94 1.97 -29.48 -4.32
CA ASN A 94 1.60 -30.19 -5.53
C ASN A 94 2.86 -30.53 -6.35
N ILE A 95 3.78 -29.59 -6.53
CA ILE A 95 5.07 -29.80 -7.24
C ILE A 95 5.89 -30.90 -6.56
N GLU A 96 6.01 -30.87 -5.23
CA GLU A 96 6.71 -31.92 -4.48
C GLU A 96 6.05 -33.29 -4.64
N THR A 97 4.72 -33.34 -4.61
CA THR A 97 3.97 -34.58 -4.78
C THR A 97 4.10 -35.14 -6.18
N GLN A 98 4.09 -34.28 -7.21
CA GLN A 98 4.32 -34.67 -8.61
C GLN A 98 5.71 -35.27 -8.79
N TYR A 99 6.74 -34.64 -8.23
CA TYR A 99 8.10 -35.16 -8.27
C TYR A 99 8.22 -36.49 -7.51
N LYS A 100 7.54 -36.64 -6.38
CA LYS A 100 7.46 -37.91 -5.64
C LYS A 100 6.78 -39.00 -6.47
N ALA A 101 5.70 -38.69 -7.17
CA ALA A 101 5.02 -39.62 -8.06
C ALA A 101 5.92 -40.06 -9.22
N PHE A 102 6.68 -39.14 -9.80
CA PHE A 102 7.70 -39.47 -10.81
C PHE A 102 8.74 -40.47 -10.26
N LYS A 103 9.34 -40.18 -9.09
CA LYS A 103 10.31 -41.09 -8.46
C LYS A 103 9.71 -42.47 -8.21
N ASN A 104 8.49 -42.52 -7.69
CA ASN A 104 7.78 -43.78 -7.44
C ASN A 104 7.54 -44.57 -8.73
N MET A 105 7.19 -43.91 -9.83
CA MET A 105 7.04 -44.53 -11.15
C MET A 105 8.35 -45.16 -11.60
N VAL A 106 9.45 -44.40 -11.58
CA VAL A 106 10.79 -44.88 -11.99
C VAL A 106 11.24 -46.07 -11.15
N ASP A 107 11.08 -45.99 -9.82
CA ASP A 107 11.44 -47.07 -8.91
C ASP A 107 10.58 -48.33 -9.13
N SER A 108 9.29 -48.16 -9.43
CA SER A 108 8.38 -49.28 -9.69
C SER A 108 8.69 -49.97 -11.01
N ILE A 109 8.99 -49.20 -12.07
CA ILE A 109 9.44 -49.74 -13.36
C ILE A 109 10.74 -50.52 -13.20
N ARG A 110 11.70 -49.99 -12.43
CA ARG A 110 12.97 -50.69 -12.15
C ARG A 110 12.77 -52.02 -11.44
N LYS A 111 11.83 -52.10 -10.50
CA LYS A 111 11.53 -53.32 -9.73
C LYS A 111 10.70 -54.33 -10.53
N ASN A 112 9.79 -53.85 -11.39
CA ASN A 112 8.91 -54.69 -12.18
C ASN A 112 8.67 -54.12 -13.59
N PRO A 113 9.62 -54.31 -14.52
CA PRO A 113 9.54 -53.72 -15.86
C PRO A 113 8.31 -54.16 -16.65
N GLY A 114 7.81 -55.37 -16.41
CA GLY A 114 6.63 -55.93 -17.10
C GLY A 114 5.30 -55.22 -16.78
N LYS A 115 5.27 -54.31 -15.80
CA LYS A 115 4.10 -53.48 -15.46
C LYS A 115 4.31 -51.99 -15.74
N SER A 116 5.28 -51.65 -16.59
CA SER A 116 5.67 -50.25 -16.87
C SER A 116 4.49 -49.35 -17.24
N ASP A 117 3.59 -49.82 -18.09
CA ASP A 117 2.48 -49.00 -18.60
C ASP A 117 1.51 -48.61 -17.48
N GLY A 118 1.22 -49.53 -16.54
CA GLY A 118 0.38 -49.22 -15.38
C GLY A 118 0.98 -48.12 -14.50
N TYR A 119 2.29 -48.17 -14.25
CA TYR A 119 2.97 -47.14 -13.45
C TYR A 119 3.02 -45.78 -14.16
N ARG A 120 3.15 -45.79 -15.50
CA ARG A 120 3.08 -44.59 -16.34
C ARG A 120 1.70 -43.94 -16.29
N GLU A 121 0.64 -44.74 -16.37
CA GLU A 121 -0.74 -44.24 -16.22
C GLU A 121 -1.02 -43.66 -14.84
N ASP A 122 -0.54 -44.31 -13.77
CA ASP A 122 -0.71 -43.81 -12.41
C ASP A 122 -0.02 -42.45 -12.22
N PHE A 123 1.19 -42.29 -12.75
CA PHE A 123 1.89 -41.01 -12.75
C PHE A 123 1.11 -39.93 -13.53
N LYS A 124 0.64 -40.24 -14.75
CA LYS A 124 -0.16 -39.30 -15.55
C LYS A 124 -1.40 -38.82 -14.80
N LYS A 125 -2.13 -39.73 -14.15
CA LYS A 125 -3.32 -39.41 -13.36
C LYS A 125 -3.01 -38.48 -12.20
N ILE A 126 -1.94 -38.77 -11.44
CA ILE A 126 -1.51 -37.91 -10.33
C ILE A 126 -1.10 -36.52 -10.84
N TYR A 127 -0.29 -36.48 -11.90
CA TYR A 127 0.22 -35.23 -12.47
C TYR A 127 -0.90 -34.32 -12.96
N ARG A 128 -1.87 -34.86 -13.71
CA ARG A 128 -3.06 -34.13 -14.17
C ARG A 128 -3.92 -33.68 -13.00
N LYS A 129 -4.28 -34.59 -12.08
CA LYS A 129 -5.12 -34.25 -10.92
C LYS A 129 -4.55 -33.08 -10.10
N GLN A 130 -3.23 -32.98 -10.01
CA GLN A 130 -2.54 -31.93 -9.26
C GLN A 130 -2.22 -30.68 -10.07
N LYS A 131 -2.71 -30.56 -11.31
CA LYS A 131 -2.50 -29.39 -12.18
C LYS A 131 -1.01 -29.09 -12.43
N GLY A 132 -0.20 -30.12 -12.73
CA GLY A 132 1.27 -29.97 -12.73
C GLY A 132 1.84 -28.86 -13.60
N ARG A 133 1.39 -28.74 -14.85
CA ARG A 133 1.84 -27.65 -15.74
C ARG A 133 1.41 -26.27 -15.21
N LEU A 134 0.17 -26.15 -14.74
CA LEU A 134 -0.37 -24.91 -14.16
C LEU A 134 0.49 -24.44 -12.98
N ASN A 135 0.75 -25.32 -12.01
CA ASN A 135 1.51 -24.93 -10.83
C ASN A 135 2.89 -24.39 -11.20
N LEU A 136 3.55 -25.02 -12.18
CA LEU A 136 4.87 -24.61 -12.62
C LEU A 136 4.85 -23.29 -13.40
N ASN A 137 3.81 -23.03 -14.20
CA ASN A 137 3.60 -21.75 -14.87
C ASN A 137 3.34 -20.63 -13.86
N VAL A 138 2.40 -20.83 -12.92
CA VAL A 138 2.09 -19.85 -11.87
C VAL A 138 3.33 -19.56 -11.04
N TYR A 139 4.11 -20.59 -10.73
CA TYR A 139 5.37 -20.43 -10.00
C TYR A 139 6.42 -19.64 -10.78
N TYR A 140 6.56 -19.91 -12.08
CA TYR A 140 7.41 -19.13 -12.97
C TYR A 140 6.99 -17.66 -13.00
N ASP A 141 5.70 -17.39 -13.20
CA ASP A 141 5.14 -16.04 -13.25
C ASP A 141 5.36 -15.31 -11.92
N ALA A 142 5.15 -15.98 -10.78
CA ALA A 142 5.37 -15.39 -9.46
C ALA A 142 6.84 -15.01 -9.19
N VAL A 143 7.80 -15.65 -9.87
CA VAL A 143 9.23 -15.33 -9.78
C VAL A 143 9.62 -14.21 -10.75
N ILE A 144 9.04 -14.18 -11.95
CA ILE A 144 9.44 -13.26 -13.03
C ILE A 144 8.68 -11.94 -13.02
N GLN A 145 7.39 -11.95 -12.70
CA GLN A 145 6.55 -10.76 -12.75
C GLN A 145 6.97 -9.77 -11.67
N ASP A 146 7.09 -8.50 -12.05
CA ASP A 146 7.29 -7.41 -11.10
C ASP A 146 5.97 -6.91 -10.51
N GLU A 147 4.87 -7.15 -11.25
CA GLU A 147 3.51 -6.70 -10.95
C GLU A 147 2.47 -7.64 -11.59
N GLY A 148 1.30 -7.73 -10.97
CA GLY A 148 0.13 -8.47 -11.45
C GLY A 148 -1.13 -8.03 -10.71
N PRO A 149 -2.34 -8.32 -11.21
CA PRO A 149 -3.57 -7.87 -10.56
C PRO A 149 -3.77 -8.56 -9.20
N PHE A 150 -3.32 -9.81 -9.06
CA PHE A 150 -3.44 -10.59 -7.83
C PHE A 150 -2.17 -11.38 -7.55
N GLY A 151 -1.88 -11.57 -6.26
CA GLY A 151 -0.72 -12.30 -5.77
C GLY A 151 0.55 -11.45 -5.73
N ARG A 152 1.40 -11.74 -4.74
CA ARG A 152 2.68 -11.03 -4.57
C ARG A 152 3.78 -11.65 -5.41
N PRO A 153 4.54 -10.84 -6.16
CA PRO A 153 5.83 -11.23 -6.73
C PRO A 153 6.80 -11.74 -5.65
N LEU A 154 7.26 -12.99 -5.78
CA LEU A 154 8.04 -13.66 -4.73
C LEU A 154 9.42 -13.03 -4.55
N LEU A 155 10.13 -12.72 -5.64
CA LEU A 155 11.48 -12.16 -5.56
C LEU A 155 11.49 -10.73 -5.01
N LYS A 156 10.57 -9.86 -5.47
CA LYS A 156 10.40 -8.50 -4.95
C LYS A 156 10.10 -8.52 -3.45
N TYR A 157 9.14 -9.36 -3.06
CA TYR A 157 8.81 -9.57 -1.65
C TYR A 157 10.01 -10.03 -0.82
N TYR A 158 10.75 -11.06 -1.27
CA TYR A 158 11.92 -11.56 -0.54
C TYR A 158 13.05 -10.54 -0.47
N LEU A 159 13.25 -9.72 -1.50
CA LEU A 159 14.26 -8.66 -1.50
C LEU A 159 13.96 -7.61 -0.42
N GLU A 160 12.71 -7.16 -0.34
CA GLU A 160 12.25 -6.19 0.67
C GLU A 160 12.39 -6.77 2.09
N HIS A 161 11.88 -7.98 2.32
CA HIS A 161 11.85 -8.58 3.66
C HIS A 161 13.22 -9.11 4.11
N SER A 162 14.11 -9.42 3.18
CA SER A 162 15.51 -9.70 3.51
C SER A 162 16.29 -8.44 3.88
N LYS A 163 15.70 -7.24 3.76
CA LYS A 163 16.39 -5.95 3.90
C LYS A 163 17.63 -5.89 3.01
N ARG A 164 17.53 -6.42 1.78
CA ARG A 164 18.63 -6.54 0.82
C ARG A 164 19.83 -7.33 1.36
N ASN A 165 19.61 -8.28 2.28
CA ASN A 165 20.66 -9.16 2.80
C ASN A 165 20.93 -10.30 1.80
N ARG A 166 22.10 -10.24 1.16
CA ARG A 166 22.50 -11.19 0.13
C ARG A 166 22.42 -12.66 0.57
N ASN A 167 22.86 -13.01 1.77
CA ASN A 167 22.85 -14.42 2.22
C ASN A 167 21.43 -14.97 2.39
N ILE A 168 20.51 -14.15 2.91
CA ILE A 168 19.10 -14.52 3.04
C ILE A 168 18.47 -14.67 1.65
N MET A 169 18.77 -13.73 0.75
CA MET A 169 18.26 -13.76 -0.61
C MET A 169 18.79 -14.97 -1.40
N GLU A 170 20.07 -15.31 -1.29
CA GLU A 170 20.67 -16.51 -1.89
C GLU A 170 19.97 -17.78 -1.43
N ALA A 171 19.64 -17.90 -0.13
CA ALA A 171 18.89 -19.04 0.39
C ALA A 171 17.47 -19.12 -0.18
N LYS A 172 16.78 -17.97 -0.35
CA LYS A 172 15.46 -17.91 -0.97
C LYS A 172 15.51 -18.28 -2.46
N CYS A 173 16.45 -17.72 -3.22
CA CYS A 173 16.68 -18.08 -4.61
C CYS A 173 17.00 -19.58 -4.78
N ALA A 174 17.82 -20.15 -3.89
CA ALA A 174 18.13 -21.58 -3.91
C ALA A 174 16.90 -22.46 -3.68
N HIS A 175 16.03 -22.09 -2.74
CA HIS A 175 14.78 -22.80 -2.50
C HIS A 175 13.83 -22.70 -3.70
N LEU A 176 13.67 -21.49 -4.26
CA LEU A 176 12.84 -21.28 -5.45
C LEU A 176 13.34 -22.10 -6.65
N THR A 177 14.67 -22.09 -6.84
CA THR A 177 15.36 -22.88 -7.86
C THR A 177 15.08 -24.36 -7.67
N TYR A 178 15.21 -24.89 -6.45
CA TYR A 178 14.95 -26.30 -6.16
C TYR A 178 13.53 -26.73 -6.55
N LEU A 179 12.51 -25.98 -6.11
CA LEU A 179 11.11 -26.26 -6.43
C LEU A 179 10.85 -26.23 -7.94
N PHE A 180 11.38 -25.22 -8.63
CA PHE A 180 11.26 -25.13 -10.08
C PHE A 180 11.89 -26.33 -10.80
N HIS A 181 13.08 -26.76 -10.37
CA HIS A 181 13.79 -27.89 -10.99
C HIS A 181 13.04 -29.22 -10.80
N ILE A 182 12.54 -29.51 -9.59
CA ILE A 182 11.79 -30.75 -9.37
C ILE A 182 10.45 -30.75 -10.13
N GLY A 183 9.82 -29.58 -10.29
CA GLY A 183 8.63 -29.40 -11.12
C GLY A 183 8.91 -29.62 -12.61
N LEU A 184 10.03 -29.08 -13.11
CA LEU A 184 10.50 -29.31 -14.48
C LEU A 184 10.77 -30.78 -14.77
N ILE A 185 11.40 -31.51 -13.83
CA ILE A 185 11.64 -32.95 -13.99
C ILE A 185 10.31 -33.70 -14.09
N ALA A 186 9.33 -33.36 -13.25
CA ALA A 186 8.01 -33.97 -13.32
C ALA A 186 7.29 -33.63 -14.63
N LEU A 187 7.37 -32.39 -15.12
CA LEU A 187 6.78 -31.98 -16.40
C LEU A 187 7.45 -32.68 -17.59
N MET A 188 8.79 -32.77 -17.61
CA MET A 188 9.52 -33.51 -18.64
C MET A 188 9.12 -34.98 -18.66
N ALA A 189 8.99 -35.61 -17.48
CA ALA A 189 8.51 -36.98 -17.39
C ALA A 189 7.07 -37.12 -17.92
N TYR A 190 6.21 -36.13 -17.69
CA TYR A 190 4.86 -36.13 -18.23
C TYR A 190 4.85 -36.07 -19.77
N TYR A 191 5.68 -35.22 -20.38
CA TYR A 191 5.87 -35.16 -21.84
C TYR A 191 6.31 -36.52 -22.41
N VAL A 192 7.33 -37.13 -21.81
CA VAL A 192 7.86 -38.44 -22.26
C VAL A 192 6.78 -39.53 -22.15
N VAL A 193 5.98 -39.53 -21.08
CA VAL A 193 4.96 -40.57 -20.84
C VAL A 193 3.70 -40.36 -21.69
N THR A 194 3.46 -39.13 -22.16
CA THR A 194 2.35 -38.79 -23.06
C THR A 194 2.75 -38.78 -24.53
N GLU A 195 4.03 -39.04 -24.84
CA GLU A 195 4.59 -38.96 -26.19
C GLU A 195 4.35 -37.59 -26.86
N ASP A 196 4.41 -36.51 -26.05
CA ASP A 196 4.22 -35.13 -26.48
C ASP A 196 5.51 -34.51 -27.07
N ASP A 197 5.47 -33.26 -27.53
CA ASP A 197 6.58 -32.57 -28.19
C ASP A 197 7.73 -32.22 -27.22
N GLU A 198 8.68 -33.14 -27.04
CA GLU A 198 9.87 -32.92 -26.21
C GLU A 198 10.75 -31.74 -26.67
N ASP A 199 10.73 -31.38 -27.96
CA ASP A 199 11.49 -30.23 -28.45
C ASP A 199 10.79 -28.92 -28.08
N GLU A 200 9.46 -28.83 -28.21
CA GLU A 200 8.66 -27.68 -27.75
C GLU A 200 8.89 -27.45 -26.25
N PHE A 201 8.86 -28.53 -25.46
CA PHE A 201 9.19 -28.46 -24.04
C PHE A 201 10.59 -27.86 -23.81
N ARG A 202 11.60 -28.33 -24.54
CA ARG A 202 12.99 -27.89 -24.38
C ARG A 202 13.17 -26.41 -24.74
N GLU A 203 12.54 -25.95 -25.81
CA GLU A 203 12.58 -24.57 -26.26
C GLU A 203 11.90 -23.64 -25.25
N GLU A 204 10.66 -23.93 -24.87
CA GLU A 204 9.89 -23.11 -23.93
C GLU A 204 10.52 -23.08 -22.54
N TRP A 205 10.69 -24.26 -21.94
CA TRP A 205 11.13 -24.36 -20.54
C TRP A 205 12.62 -24.10 -20.39
N GLY A 206 13.42 -24.31 -21.44
CA GLY A 206 14.80 -23.84 -21.50
C GLY A 206 14.88 -22.32 -21.38
N GLN A 207 14.04 -21.59 -22.12
CA GLN A 207 13.99 -20.13 -22.01
C GLN A 207 13.47 -19.67 -20.64
N LYS A 208 12.44 -20.33 -20.09
CA LYS A 208 11.92 -20.02 -18.74
C LYS A 208 12.98 -20.22 -17.64
N VAL A 209 13.78 -21.28 -17.71
CA VAL A 209 14.93 -21.49 -16.80
C VAL A 209 15.92 -20.34 -16.90
N PHE A 210 16.28 -19.92 -18.11
CA PHE A 210 17.19 -18.81 -18.32
C PHE A 210 16.64 -17.52 -17.71
N ASN A 211 15.37 -17.19 -17.98
CA ASN A 211 14.72 -16.00 -17.45
C ASN A 211 14.71 -15.98 -15.90
N ILE A 212 14.41 -17.11 -15.25
CA ILE A 212 14.44 -17.21 -13.78
C ILE A 212 15.85 -16.96 -13.26
N GLN A 213 16.85 -17.57 -13.88
CA GLN A 213 18.25 -17.38 -13.47
C GLN A 213 18.68 -15.93 -13.60
N THR A 214 18.34 -15.28 -14.71
CA THR A 214 18.60 -13.85 -14.93
C THR A 214 17.91 -12.98 -13.89
N LYS A 215 16.61 -13.16 -13.66
CA LYS A 215 15.85 -12.36 -12.69
C LYS A 215 16.36 -12.55 -11.26
N MET A 216 16.72 -13.78 -10.88
CA MET A 216 17.34 -14.04 -9.59
C MET A 216 18.70 -13.34 -9.45
N GLN A 217 19.50 -13.30 -10.52
CA GLN A 217 20.78 -12.60 -10.51
C GLN A 217 20.59 -11.09 -10.38
N GLU A 218 19.65 -10.49 -11.12
CA GLU A 218 19.30 -9.07 -11.00
C GLU A 218 18.95 -8.69 -9.55
N VAL A 219 18.12 -9.50 -8.89
CA VAL A 219 17.71 -9.26 -7.48
C VAL A 219 18.87 -9.48 -6.49
N LEU A 220 19.79 -10.39 -6.79
CA LEU A 220 21.00 -10.58 -5.99
C LEU A 220 21.99 -9.42 -6.15
N ASP A 221 22.06 -8.83 -7.33
CA ASP A 221 22.92 -7.65 -7.61
C ASP A 221 22.37 -6.39 -6.94
N GLU A 222 21.06 -6.33 -6.71
CA GLU A 222 20.39 -5.33 -5.88
C GLU A 222 20.63 -5.49 -4.35
N CYS A 223 21.18 -6.62 -3.91
CA CYS A 223 21.49 -6.85 -2.51
C CYS A 223 22.78 -6.11 -2.09
N ASN A 224 22.84 -5.70 -0.83
CA ASN A 224 24.04 -5.07 -0.29
C ASN A 224 25.21 -6.07 -0.31
N GLU A 225 26.29 -5.75 -1.03
CA GLU A 225 27.52 -6.53 -0.97
C GLU A 225 28.07 -6.53 0.46
N LYS A 226 28.25 -7.70 1.05
CA LYS A 226 29.30 -7.83 2.05
C LYS A 226 30.63 -7.83 1.29
N LYS A 227 31.42 -6.76 1.46
CA LYS A 227 32.88 -6.86 1.39
C LYS A 227 33.34 -7.85 2.46
N ASN A 228 33.25 -9.13 2.16
CA ASN A 228 34.01 -10.17 2.83
C ASN A 228 34.50 -11.10 1.74
N VAL A 229 35.82 -11.04 1.54
CA VAL A 229 36.60 -11.91 0.69
C VAL A 229 36.27 -13.37 1.02
N CYS A 230 35.59 -14.04 0.10
CA CYS A 230 35.91 -15.43 -0.23
C CYS A 230 35.32 -15.79 -1.62
N SER A 231 36.17 -15.65 -2.63
CA SER A 231 36.27 -16.44 -3.86
C SER A 231 35.03 -17.27 -4.28
N VAL A 232 34.47 -16.86 -5.41
CA VAL A 232 33.64 -17.66 -6.33
C VAL A 232 34.33 -19.01 -6.64
N LYS A 233 33.95 -20.07 -5.91
CA LYS A 233 34.13 -21.50 -6.27
C LYS A 233 33.54 -22.36 -5.14
N GLY A 234 32.23 -22.59 -5.16
CA GLY A 234 31.60 -23.40 -4.10
C GLY A 234 30.09 -23.61 -4.19
N LEU A 235 29.45 -23.55 -5.37
CA LEU A 235 28.03 -23.93 -5.54
C LEU A 235 27.86 -25.40 -5.95
N ARG A 236 28.69 -26.29 -5.39
CA ARG A 236 28.46 -27.74 -5.39
C ARG A 236 28.63 -28.24 -3.97
N GLN A 237 27.58 -28.88 -3.46
CA GLN A 237 27.49 -29.64 -2.20
C GLN A 237 27.26 -28.82 -0.91
N ASN A 238 25.99 -28.74 -0.50
CA ASN A 238 25.45 -29.37 0.71
C ASN A 238 24.25 -28.57 1.25
N LEU A 239 23.05 -29.13 1.13
CA LEU A 239 21.89 -28.72 1.91
C LEU A 239 21.09 -29.97 2.27
N PHE A 240 21.18 -30.36 3.54
CA PHE A 240 20.30 -31.33 4.16
C PHE A 240 19.99 -30.85 5.59
N HIS A 241 18.68 -30.87 5.89
CA HIS A 241 18.01 -30.78 7.21
C HIS A 241 17.62 -29.38 7.72
N HIS A 242 16.37 -29.00 7.44
CA HIS A 242 15.33 -28.76 8.45
C HIS A 242 13.92 -28.89 7.82
N PRO A 243 12.92 -29.51 8.47
CA PRO A 243 11.60 -29.70 7.87
C PRO A 243 10.70 -28.49 8.15
N MET A 244 10.15 -27.90 7.09
CA MET A 244 9.02 -26.96 7.17
C MET A 244 7.72 -27.73 6.93
N SER A 245 7.33 -28.58 7.88
CA SER A 245 6.08 -29.34 7.83
C SER A 245 5.04 -28.70 8.76
N ASN A 246 4.31 -27.68 8.31
CA ASN A 246 2.93 -27.44 8.80
C ASN A 246 2.07 -26.44 7.97
N MET A 247 2.33 -26.25 6.67
CA MET A 247 1.62 -25.24 5.86
C MET A 247 0.25 -25.70 5.30
N SER A 248 -0.28 -26.89 5.62
CA SER A 248 -1.64 -27.31 5.17
C SER A 248 -2.75 -26.93 6.15
N GLY A 249 -2.49 -26.96 7.46
CA GLY A 249 -3.50 -26.62 8.46
C GLY A 249 -3.91 -25.15 8.46
N VAL A 250 -3.04 -24.24 7.99
CA VAL A 250 -3.32 -22.79 7.99
C VAL A 250 -4.30 -22.39 6.88
N ALA A 251 -4.16 -22.93 5.67
CA ALA A 251 -5.07 -22.61 4.56
C ALA A 251 -6.49 -23.17 4.79
N GLU A 252 -6.58 -24.39 5.35
CA GLU A 252 -7.84 -25.03 5.73
C GLU A 252 -8.52 -24.24 6.87
N TRP A 253 -7.73 -23.79 7.86
CA TRP A 253 -8.20 -22.89 8.92
C TRP A 253 -8.68 -21.55 8.37
N LEU A 254 -8.00 -20.90 7.41
CA LEU A 254 -8.44 -19.61 6.87
C LEU A 254 -9.78 -19.71 6.11
N MET A 255 -10.00 -20.79 5.35
CA MET A 255 -11.28 -21.04 4.67
C MET A 255 -12.41 -21.31 5.66
N GLU A 256 -12.14 -22.07 6.72
CA GLU A 256 -13.10 -22.35 7.81
C GLU A 256 -13.35 -21.14 8.72
N ASN A 257 -12.42 -20.17 8.75
CA ASN A 257 -12.48 -18.99 9.60
C ASN A 257 -12.65 -17.69 8.79
N ARG A 258 -13.05 -17.76 7.52
CA ARG A 258 -13.29 -16.60 6.63
C ARG A 258 -14.16 -15.54 7.31
N ASP A 259 -15.31 -15.93 7.84
CA ASP A 259 -16.23 -15.02 8.52
C ASP A 259 -15.59 -14.40 9.79
N LYS A 260 -14.64 -15.10 10.43
CA LYS A 260 -13.88 -14.58 11.58
C LYS A 260 -12.74 -13.66 11.15
N ILE A 261 -12.22 -13.81 9.94
CA ILE A 261 -11.22 -12.92 9.33
C ILE A 261 -11.92 -11.66 8.84
N GLU A 262 -13.06 -11.77 8.15
CA GLU A 262 -13.91 -10.63 7.77
C GLU A 262 -14.37 -9.87 9.01
N LYS A 263 -14.83 -10.59 10.06
CA LYS A 263 -15.12 -9.99 11.37
C LYS A 263 -13.86 -9.47 12.08
N GLY A 264 -12.69 -10.06 11.85
CA GLY A 264 -11.41 -9.59 12.36
C GLY A 264 -10.96 -8.29 11.68
N VAL A 265 -11.19 -8.15 10.38
CA VAL A 265 -11.02 -6.92 9.59
C VAL A 265 -12.04 -5.88 10.04
N GLU A 266 -13.29 -6.26 10.28
CA GLU A 266 -14.33 -5.37 10.82
C GLU A 266 -13.97 -4.90 12.24
N ILE A 267 -13.51 -5.79 13.13
CA ILE A 267 -13.04 -5.44 14.48
C ILE A 267 -11.77 -4.60 14.43
N LEU A 268 -10.85 -4.88 13.48
CA LEU A 268 -9.64 -4.08 13.29
C LEU A 268 -10.01 -2.70 12.74
N GLY A 269 -10.91 -2.60 11.78
CA GLY A 269 -11.47 -1.35 11.24
C GLY A 269 -12.23 -0.55 12.29
N GLN A 270 -13.10 -1.19 13.09
CA GLN A 270 -13.74 -0.60 14.26
C GLN A 270 -12.70 -0.15 15.30
N GLY A 271 -11.66 -0.96 15.51
CA GLY A 271 -10.51 -0.62 16.34
C GLY A 271 -9.76 0.62 15.82
N CYS A 272 -9.59 0.74 14.50
CA CYS A 272 -8.95 1.87 13.80
C CYS A 272 -9.81 3.13 13.82
N GLU A 273 -11.12 3.01 13.61
CA GLU A 273 -12.09 4.11 13.73
C GLU A 273 -12.17 4.60 15.17
N ILE A 274 -12.22 3.68 16.14
CA ILE A 274 -12.11 4.01 17.57
C ILE A 274 -10.77 4.69 17.82
N LEU A 275 -9.64 4.17 17.34
CA LEU A 275 -8.32 4.79 17.47
C LEU A 275 -8.25 6.20 16.86
N ALA A 276 -8.75 6.40 15.65
CA ALA A 276 -8.74 7.68 14.95
C ALA A 276 -9.67 8.70 15.61
N ALA A 277 -10.87 8.29 16.01
CA ALA A 277 -11.78 9.08 16.83
C ALA A 277 -11.17 9.39 18.20
N THR A 278 -10.40 8.46 18.76
CA THR A 278 -9.77 8.56 20.07
C THR A 278 -8.55 9.48 20.04
N VAL A 279 -7.69 9.45 19.02
CA VAL A 279 -6.59 10.41 18.83
C VAL A 279 -7.15 11.81 18.55
N GLY A 280 -8.20 11.92 17.71
CA GLY A 280 -8.91 13.19 17.49
C GLY A 280 -9.59 13.76 18.74
N GLN A 281 -10.05 12.90 19.66
CA GLN A 281 -10.61 13.30 20.97
C GLN A 281 -9.54 13.54 22.04
N PHE A 282 -8.36 12.90 21.93
CA PHE A 282 -7.27 13.06 22.87
C PHE A 282 -6.41 14.29 22.57
N ASN A 283 -6.25 14.72 21.33
CA ASN A 283 -5.45 15.91 21.02
C ASN A 283 -5.96 17.15 21.81
N PRO A 284 -7.28 17.44 21.87
CA PRO A 284 -7.82 18.50 22.73
C PRO A 284 -7.66 18.24 24.24
N ILE A 285 -7.64 16.98 24.68
CA ILE A 285 -7.46 16.61 26.09
C ILE A 285 -5.98 16.76 26.49
N LEU A 286 -5.04 16.36 25.64
CA LEU A 286 -3.60 16.57 25.80
C LEU A 286 -3.27 18.06 25.76
N GLU A 287 -3.87 18.82 24.84
CA GLU A 287 -3.80 20.28 24.82
C GLU A 287 -4.40 20.90 26.09
N ALA A 288 -5.53 20.41 26.59
CA ALA A 288 -6.13 20.91 27.83
C ALA A 288 -5.29 20.56 29.06
N VAL A 289 -4.76 19.34 29.15
CA VAL A 289 -3.83 18.91 30.20
C VAL A 289 -2.53 19.71 30.13
N PHE A 290 -2.03 20.02 28.92
CA PHE A 290 -0.90 20.89 28.68
C PHE A 290 -1.16 22.33 29.13
N ASN A 291 -2.31 22.90 28.75
CA ASN A 291 -2.72 24.25 29.15
C ASN A 291 -2.89 24.38 30.67
N VAL A 292 -3.49 23.36 31.31
CA VAL A 292 -3.64 23.29 32.77
C VAL A 292 -2.27 23.13 33.44
N SER A 293 -1.39 22.28 32.93
CA SER A 293 -0.02 22.09 33.45
C SER A 293 0.84 23.36 33.31
N ALA A 294 0.69 24.08 32.19
CA ALA A 294 1.39 25.34 31.92
C ALA A 294 0.89 26.50 32.80
N GLU A 295 -0.40 26.56 33.13
CA GLU A 295 -0.96 27.52 34.11
C GLU A 295 -0.55 27.20 35.55
N LEU A 296 -0.38 25.92 35.90
CA LEU A 296 -0.04 25.45 37.25
C LEU A 296 1.43 25.65 37.64
N LEU A 297 2.34 25.72 36.66
CA LEU A 297 3.79 25.85 36.91
C LEU A 297 4.26 27.24 37.30
N SER A 298 3.37 28.21 37.51
CA SER A 298 3.67 29.60 37.93
C SER A 298 4.56 30.41 36.97
N ASN A 299 5.25 29.77 36.02
CA ASN A 299 6.09 30.33 34.97
C ASN A 299 5.99 29.45 33.70
N PRO A 300 5.18 29.83 32.70
CA PRO A 300 5.05 29.08 31.44
C PRO A 300 6.35 29.06 30.60
N GLU A 301 7.39 29.82 30.98
CA GLU A 301 8.72 29.76 30.38
C GLU A 301 9.75 29.00 31.24
N GLY A 302 9.33 28.44 32.37
CA GLY A 302 10.13 27.66 33.31
C GLY A 302 10.66 26.37 32.70
N LYS A 303 11.73 25.81 33.28
CA LYS A 303 12.40 24.61 32.74
C LYS A 303 11.49 23.39 32.78
N GLU A 304 10.68 23.29 33.83
CA GLU A 304 9.75 22.20 34.11
C GLU A 304 8.55 22.22 33.15
N ALA A 305 8.06 23.42 32.79
CA ALA A 305 6.97 23.60 31.82
C ALA A 305 7.42 23.25 30.40
N LYS A 306 8.63 23.69 30.03
CA LYS A 306 9.27 23.32 28.76
C LYS A 306 9.52 21.81 28.67
N TYR A 307 10.01 21.22 29.75
CA TYR A 307 10.24 19.78 29.81
C TYR A 307 8.95 18.97 29.60
N LEU A 308 7.87 19.30 30.31
CA LEU A 308 6.57 18.65 30.12
C LEU A 308 6.04 18.86 28.69
N ALA A 309 6.15 20.07 28.15
CA ALA A 309 5.77 20.37 26.77
C ALA A 309 6.46 19.42 25.78
N GLU A 310 7.78 19.29 25.90
CA GLU A 310 8.59 18.43 25.03
C GLU A 310 8.24 16.94 25.18
N GLN A 311 7.90 16.48 26.38
CA GLN A 311 7.50 15.08 26.59
C GLN A 311 6.10 14.79 26.01
N PHE A 312 5.13 15.69 26.18
CA PHE A 312 3.81 15.54 25.56
C PHE A 312 3.87 15.59 24.04
N GLU A 313 4.69 16.48 23.47
CA GLU A 313 4.91 16.56 22.02
C GLU A 313 5.45 15.22 21.48
N LYS A 314 6.47 14.64 22.12
CA LYS A 314 7.01 13.31 21.75
C LYS A 314 5.98 12.19 21.85
N VAL A 315 5.12 12.21 22.86
CA VAL A 315 4.05 11.21 23.01
C VAL A 315 3.02 11.36 21.90
N ASN A 316 2.65 12.59 21.53
CA ASN A 316 1.74 12.85 20.42
C ASN A 316 2.33 12.40 19.07
N GLU A 317 3.58 12.77 18.77
CA GLU A 317 4.28 12.33 17.56
C GLU A 317 4.31 10.79 17.42
N ASN A 318 4.57 10.09 18.52
CA ASN A 318 4.55 8.62 18.54
C ASN A 318 3.16 8.04 18.33
N LEU A 319 2.10 8.67 18.87
CA LEU A 319 0.72 8.24 18.66
C LEU A 319 0.28 8.40 17.21
N GLU A 320 0.64 9.54 16.57
CA GLU A 320 0.38 9.79 15.15
C GLU A 320 1.10 8.75 14.27
N LYS A 321 2.37 8.44 14.59
CA LYS A 321 3.12 7.37 13.92
C LYS A 321 2.43 6.01 14.06
N VAL A 322 2.01 5.63 15.28
CA VAL A 322 1.31 4.35 15.52
C VAL A 322 -0.01 4.30 14.76
N GLN A 323 -0.79 5.36 14.76
CA GLN A 323 -2.05 5.43 14.00
C GLN A 323 -1.82 5.25 12.49
N SER A 324 -0.81 5.93 11.93
CA SER A 324 -0.41 5.76 10.53
C SER A 324 0.01 4.30 10.23
N GLU A 325 0.81 3.67 11.10
CA GLU A 325 1.20 2.26 10.93
C GLU A 325 0.00 1.29 10.99
N ILE A 326 -0.99 1.57 11.84
CA ILE A 326 -2.23 0.80 11.95
C ILE A 326 -3.05 0.92 10.66
N LYS A 327 -3.27 2.14 10.16
CA LYS A 327 -3.99 2.38 8.89
C LYS A 327 -3.30 1.66 7.71
N LYS A 328 -1.97 1.73 7.64
CA LYS A 328 -1.17 0.99 6.64
C LYS A 328 -1.40 -0.53 6.74
N THR A 329 -1.51 -1.05 7.96
CA THR A 329 -1.78 -2.47 8.22
C THR A 329 -3.18 -2.88 7.77
N GLU A 330 -4.19 -2.06 8.05
CA GLU A 330 -5.58 -2.29 7.60
C GLU A 330 -5.67 -2.37 6.07
N LEU A 331 -5.08 -1.40 5.37
CA LEU A 331 -5.05 -1.40 3.90
C LEU A 331 -4.32 -2.64 3.36
N ALA A 332 -3.22 -3.05 3.99
CA ALA A 332 -2.51 -4.26 3.59
C ALA A 332 -3.35 -5.54 3.81
N MET A 333 -4.15 -5.60 4.88
CA MET A 333 -5.10 -6.70 5.14
C MET A 333 -6.19 -6.76 4.06
N GLN A 334 -6.80 -5.62 3.74
CA GLN A 334 -7.81 -5.52 2.70
C GLN A 334 -7.24 -5.97 1.34
N ARG A 335 -6.06 -5.47 0.96
CA ARG A 335 -5.37 -5.86 -0.28
C ARG A 335 -5.04 -7.35 -0.33
N SER A 336 -4.52 -7.90 0.77
CA SER A 336 -4.19 -9.32 0.90
C SER A 336 -5.43 -10.22 0.78
N SER A 337 -6.53 -9.85 1.45
CA SER A 337 -7.80 -10.58 1.36
C SER A 337 -8.33 -10.63 -0.07
N LEU A 338 -8.38 -9.47 -0.75
CA LEU A 338 -8.78 -9.37 -2.16
C LEU A 338 -7.90 -10.23 -3.06
N ASN A 339 -6.58 -10.23 -2.84
CA ASN A 339 -5.65 -11.06 -3.59
C ASN A 339 -5.97 -12.55 -3.39
N ILE A 340 -6.08 -13.03 -2.16
CA ILE A 340 -6.36 -14.44 -1.83
C ILE A 340 -7.65 -14.91 -2.50
N GLN A 341 -8.72 -14.11 -2.42
CA GLN A 341 -10.04 -14.47 -2.94
C GLN A 341 -10.06 -14.66 -4.47
N ASN A 342 -9.25 -13.88 -5.20
CA ASN A 342 -9.30 -13.81 -6.66
C ASN A 342 -8.13 -14.50 -7.37
N PHE A 343 -7.07 -14.84 -6.62
CA PHE A 343 -5.83 -15.40 -7.17
C PHE A 343 -6.06 -16.70 -7.97
N ASN A 344 -6.93 -17.59 -7.48
CA ASN A 344 -7.21 -18.83 -8.20
C ASN A 344 -7.91 -18.56 -9.54
N TYR A 345 -8.92 -17.70 -9.61
CA TYR A 345 -9.59 -17.38 -10.88
C TYR A 345 -8.61 -16.81 -11.90
N TYR A 346 -7.81 -15.84 -11.46
CA TYR A 346 -6.75 -15.23 -12.26
C TYR A 346 -5.79 -16.28 -12.85
N THR A 347 -5.22 -17.12 -11.99
CA THR A 347 -4.22 -18.10 -12.43
C THR A 347 -4.81 -19.20 -13.31
N GLN A 348 -6.06 -19.64 -13.08
CA GLN A 348 -6.72 -20.58 -13.99
C GLN A 348 -6.96 -19.96 -15.37
N ILE A 349 -7.47 -18.71 -15.43
CA ILE A 349 -7.76 -18.02 -16.70
C ILE A 349 -6.50 -17.86 -17.55
N ILE A 350 -5.40 -17.36 -16.96
CA ILE A 350 -4.13 -17.17 -17.68
C ILE A 350 -3.61 -18.50 -18.22
N ASN A 351 -3.67 -19.57 -17.43
CA ASN A 351 -3.19 -20.86 -17.89
C ASN A 351 -4.08 -21.51 -18.95
N GLN A 352 -5.40 -21.35 -18.87
CA GLN A 352 -6.32 -21.80 -19.92
C GLN A 352 -6.00 -21.11 -21.25
N HIS A 353 -5.68 -19.82 -21.20
CA HIS A 353 -5.24 -19.08 -22.37
C HIS A 353 -3.90 -19.59 -22.93
N GLU A 354 -2.93 -19.89 -22.07
CA GLU A 354 -1.67 -20.50 -22.52
C GLU A 354 -1.91 -21.87 -23.17
N MET A 355 -2.78 -22.70 -22.59
CA MET A 355 -3.17 -23.99 -23.19
C MET A 355 -3.83 -23.81 -24.56
N PHE A 356 -4.71 -22.81 -24.70
CA PHE A 356 -5.34 -22.48 -25.97
C PHE A 356 -4.32 -22.07 -27.03
N LYS A 357 -3.31 -21.25 -26.66
CA LYS A 357 -2.25 -20.82 -27.58
C LYS A 357 -1.44 -21.99 -28.15
N TYR A 358 -1.18 -23.04 -27.36
CA TYR A 358 -0.40 -24.20 -27.84
C TYR A 358 -1.04 -24.93 -29.03
N ILE A 359 -2.36 -24.85 -29.19
CA ILE A 359 -3.04 -25.45 -30.35
C ILE A 359 -2.51 -24.86 -31.67
N PHE A 360 -2.21 -23.57 -31.67
CA PHE A 360 -1.80 -22.83 -32.87
C PHE A 360 -0.29 -22.89 -33.09
N THR A 361 0.49 -22.91 -32.03
CA THR A 361 1.97 -22.94 -32.09
C THR A 361 2.55 -24.34 -32.25
N ALA A 362 1.80 -25.39 -31.91
CA ALA A 362 2.30 -26.77 -31.99
C ALA A 362 2.58 -27.24 -33.43
N LYS A 363 3.60 -28.09 -33.58
CA LYS A 363 3.93 -28.75 -34.85
C LYS A 363 2.73 -29.57 -35.35
N PRO A 364 2.55 -29.76 -36.67
CA PRO A 364 1.37 -30.40 -37.25
C PRO A 364 0.97 -31.74 -36.61
N LYS A 365 1.96 -32.60 -36.28
CA LYS A 365 1.71 -33.90 -35.65
C LYS A 365 1.12 -33.84 -34.23
N PHE A 366 1.31 -32.73 -33.51
CA PHE A 366 0.86 -32.57 -32.11
C PHE A 366 -0.40 -31.72 -31.97
N LYS A 367 -0.85 -31.03 -33.03
CA LYS A 367 -2.03 -30.13 -32.97
C LYS A 367 -3.29 -30.83 -32.45
N LYS A 368 -3.52 -32.08 -32.84
CA LYS A 368 -4.67 -32.87 -32.37
C LYS A 368 -4.57 -33.13 -30.86
N LEU A 369 -3.41 -33.55 -30.37
CA LEU A 369 -3.15 -33.77 -28.95
C LEU A 369 -3.38 -32.48 -28.14
N LYS A 370 -2.82 -31.34 -28.57
CA LYS A 370 -2.99 -30.05 -27.88
C LYS A 370 -4.44 -29.58 -27.86
N ARG A 371 -5.20 -29.80 -28.93
CA ARG A 371 -6.64 -29.52 -28.96
C ARG A 371 -7.39 -30.35 -27.91
N GLU A 372 -7.13 -31.66 -27.87
CA GLU A 372 -7.78 -32.57 -26.91
C GLU A 372 -7.40 -32.20 -25.46
N GLU A 373 -6.14 -31.91 -25.19
CA GLU A 373 -5.69 -31.47 -23.87
C GLU A 373 -6.34 -30.15 -23.45
N PHE A 374 -6.43 -29.16 -24.34
CA PHE A 374 -7.10 -27.89 -24.03
C PHE A 374 -8.58 -28.10 -23.67
N LEU A 375 -9.32 -28.89 -24.45
CA LEU A 375 -10.76 -29.14 -24.20
C LEU A 375 -10.98 -29.82 -22.84
N ILE A 376 -10.21 -30.87 -22.54
CA ILE A 376 -10.27 -31.56 -21.25
C ILE A 376 -9.92 -30.59 -20.12
N TYR A 377 -8.84 -29.83 -20.27
CA TYR A 377 -8.37 -28.89 -19.26
C TYR A 377 -9.40 -27.80 -18.97
N PHE A 378 -10.01 -27.23 -20.00
CA PHE A 378 -11.01 -26.17 -19.85
C PHE A 378 -12.23 -26.66 -19.04
N GLU A 379 -12.67 -27.89 -19.26
CA GLU A 379 -13.78 -28.52 -18.52
C GLU A 379 -13.39 -28.91 -17.09
N GLU A 380 -12.29 -29.63 -16.92
CA GLU A 380 -11.84 -30.13 -15.61
C GLU A 380 -11.57 -29.00 -14.61
N TYR A 381 -11.24 -27.80 -15.11
CA TYR A 381 -10.93 -26.63 -14.28
C TYR A 381 -11.93 -25.50 -14.44
N GLU A 382 -13.17 -25.80 -14.86
CA GLU A 382 -14.32 -24.91 -14.81
C GLU A 382 -14.05 -23.54 -15.48
N GLY A 383 -13.50 -23.53 -16.70
CA GLY A 383 -13.04 -22.30 -17.38
C GLY A 383 -14.10 -21.20 -17.51
N ASP A 384 -15.33 -21.54 -17.86
CA ASP A 384 -16.44 -20.57 -17.92
C ASP A 384 -16.74 -19.97 -16.54
N LYS A 385 -16.79 -20.83 -15.50
CA LYS A 385 -17.08 -20.40 -14.13
C LYS A 385 -15.98 -19.50 -13.54
N ASN A 386 -14.70 -19.75 -13.82
CA ASN A 386 -13.63 -18.85 -13.35
C ASN A 386 -13.81 -17.43 -13.91
N LEU A 387 -14.23 -17.32 -15.17
CA LEU A 387 -14.46 -16.05 -15.82
C LEU A 387 -15.73 -15.36 -15.28
N ASP A 388 -16.81 -16.12 -15.09
CA ASP A 388 -18.03 -15.64 -14.41
C ASP A 388 -17.71 -15.12 -13.00
N CYS A 389 -16.97 -15.88 -12.19
CA CYS A 389 -16.59 -15.47 -10.83
C CYS A 389 -15.73 -14.20 -10.81
N LEU A 390 -14.78 -14.07 -11.74
CA LEU A 390 -13.96 -12.86 -11.83
C LEU A 390 -14.79 -11.64 -12.24
N TYR A 391 -15.70 -11.78 -13.21
CA TYR A 391 -16.64 -10.71 -13.58
C TYR A 391 -17.50 -10.30 -12.38
N GLU A 392 -18.09 -11.27 -11.67
CA GLU A 392 -18.94 -10.99 -10.51
C GLU A 392 -18.17 -10.28 -9.38
N ALA A 393 -16.92 -10.66 -9.15
CA ALA A 393 -16.08 -10.01 -8.14
C ALA A 393 -15.81 -8.52 -8.46
N ILE A 394 -15.88 -8.11 -9.72
CA ILE A 394 -15.68 -6.72 -10.14
C ILE A 394 -16.96 -5.90 -9.97
N VAL A 395 -18.09 -6.45 -10.42
CA VAL A 395 -19.35 -5.68 -10.54
C VAL A 395 -20.24 -5.77 -9.31
N LYS A 396 -20.12 -6.82 -8.49
CA LYS A 396 -20.97 -7.01 -7.31
C LYS A 396 -20.28 -6.48 -6.05
N GLU A 397 -21.10 -5.89 -5.19
CA GLU A 397 -20.70 -5.55 -3.83
C GLU A 397 -20.55 -6.82 -2.98
N ASN A 398 -19.57 -6.79 -2.09
CA ASN A 398 -19.38 -7.81 -1.05
C ASN A 398 -20.39 -7.61 0.10
N GLN A 399 -20.28 -8.42 1.16
CA GLN A 399 -21.20 -8.35 2.31
C GLN A 399 -21.12 -7.00 3.06
N SER A 400 -20.00 -6.28 2.93
CA SER A 400 -19.80 -4.94 3.48
C SER A 400 -20.25 -3.81 2.54
N GLY A 401 -20.88 -4.11 1.40
CA GLY A 401 -21.34 -3.10 0.44
C GLY A 401 -20.20 -2.49 -0.40
N GLN A 402 -19.02 -3.10 -0.43
CA GLN A 402 -17.86 -2.61 -1.18
C GLN A 402 -17.59 -3.50 -2.39
N THR A 403 -17.23 -2.89 -3.51
CA THR A 403 -16.74 -3.59 -4.71
C THR A 403 -15.24 -3.88 -4.60
N MET A 404 -14.72 -4.75 -5.49
CA MET A 404 -13.27 -4.93 -5.65
C MET A 404 -12.56 -3.60 -5.93
N LEU A 405 -13.13 -2.75 -6.79
CA LEU A 405 -12.49 -1.48 -7.16
C LEU A 405 -12.48 -0.47 -6.01
N ASP A 406 -13.47 -0.49 -5.11
CA ASP A 406 -13.45 0.34 -3.89
C ASP A 406 -12.28 -0.03 -2.98
N THR A 407 -12.01 -1.35 -2.86
CA THR A 407 -10.86 -1.82 -2.10
C THR A 407 -9.55 -1.36 -2.76
N ILE A 408 -9.44 -1.49 -4.10
CA ILE A 408 -8.25 -1.02 -4.84
C ILE A 408 -8.05 0.49 -4.69
N LEU A 409 -9.12 1.29 -4.77
CA LEU A 409 -9.07 2.73 -4.55
C LEU A 409 -8.50 3.08 -3.17
N ALA A 410 -8.96 2.39 -2.12
CA ALA A 410 -8.45 2.59 -0.77
C ALA A 410 -6.99 2.15 -0.63
N THR A 411 -6.65 0.95 -1.10
CA THR A 411 -5.32 0.35 -0.89
C THR A 411 -4.22 1.02 -1.72
N GLU A 412 -4.57 1.50 -2.92
CA GLU A 412 -3.68 2.30 -3.77
C GLU A 412 -3.77 3.81 -3.44
N GLN A 413 -4.49 4.17 -2.37
CA GLN A 413 -4.65 5.53 -1.87
C GLN A 413 -5.05 6.53 -2.97
N ARG A 414 -6.00 6.12 -3.82
CA ARG A 414 -6.48 6.87 -5.00
C ARG A 414 -5.36 7.35 -5.92
N SER A 415 -4.24 6.62 -5.98
CA SER A 415 -3.24 6.82 -7.02
C SER A 415 -3.84 6.44 -8.37
N ARG A 416 -4.17 7.45 -9.18
CA ARG A 416 -4.74 7.24 -10.52
C ARG A 416 -3.93 6.25 -11.36
N ARG A 417 -2.60 6.40 -11.38
CA ARG A 417 -1.71 5.52 -12.15
C ARG A 417 -1.82 4.06 -11.69
N ALA A 418 -1.73 3.81 -10.38
CA ALA A 418 -1.82 2.45 -9.84
C ALA A 418 -3.19 1.81 -10.09
N VAL A 419 -4.27 2.59 -9.98
CA VAL A 419 -5.64 2.12 -10.28
C VAL A 419 -5.79 1.83 -11.78
N GLU A 420 -5.27 2.69 -12.67
CA GLU A 420 -5.27 2.45 -14.12
C GLU A 420 -4.46 1.19 -14.49
N GLU A 421 -3.29 0.99 -13.88
CA GLU A 421 -2.43 -0.19 -14.08
C GLU A 421 -3.11 -1.49 -13.61
N PHE A 422 -3.79 -1.45 -12.45
CA PHE A 422 -4.60 -2.56 -11.97
C PHE A 422 -5.76 -2.86 -12.93
N CYS A 423 -6.51 -1.84 -13.35
CA CYS A 423 -7.63 -1.98 -14.29
C CYS A 423 -7.17 -2.56 -15.64
N ALA A 424 -6.05 -2.09 -16.17
CA ALA A 424 -5.47 -2.60 -17.42
C ALA A 424 -5.07 -4.07 -17.30
N SER A 425 -4.45 -4.45 -16.17
CA SER A 425 -4.07 -5.83 -15.88
C SER A 425 -5.29 -6.75 -15.78
N LEU A 426 -6.33 -6.31 -15.07
CA LEU A 426 -7.57 -7.06 -14.91
C LEU A 426 -8.35 -7.20 -16.23
N LYS A 427 -8.41 -6.12 -17.02
CA LYS A 427 -9.01 -6.13 -18.37
C LYS A 427 -8.30 -7.13 -19.28
N LYS A 428 -6.96 -7.19 -19.24
CA LYS A 428 -6.18 -8.18 -19.98
C LYS A 428 -6.57 -9.60 -19.60
N VAL A 429 -6.70 -9.90 -18.30
CA VAL A 429 -7.12 -11.23 -17.80
C VAL A 429 -8.50 -11.61 -18.34
N LEU A 430 -9.49 -10.72 -18.25
CA LEU A 430 -10.83 -10.96 -18.77
C LEU A 430 -10.80 -11.23 -20.28
N VAL A 431 -10.10 -10.40 -21.06
CA VAL A 431 -10.01 -10.55 -22.52
C VAL A 431 -9.40 -11.89 -22.91
N VAL A 432 -8.30 -12.31 -22.29
CA VAL A 432 -7.68 -13.61 -22.62
C VAL A 432 -8.55 -14.79 -22.17
N GLY A 433 -9.31 -14.63 -21.09
CA GLY A 433 -10.31 -15.60 -20.65
C GLY A 433 -11.47 -15.74 -21.63
N ILE A 434 -12.03 -14.62 -22.10
CA ILE A 434 -13.10 -14.59 -23.11
C ILE A 434 -12.62 -15.24 -24.41
N ILE A 435 -11.41 -14.93 -24.88
CA ILE A 435 -10.81 -15.56 -26.06
C ILE A 435 -10.73 -17.08 -25.88
N SER A 436 -10.33 -17.54 -24.71
CA SER A 436 -10.21 -18.97 -24.40
C SER A 436 -11.57 -19.65 -24.36
N LEU A 437 -12.58 -19.00 -23.78
CA LEU A 437 -13.97 -19.48 -23.74
C LEU A 437 -14.58 -19.57 -25.15
N MET A 438 -14.39 -18.54 -25.99
CA MET A 438 -14.82 -18.56 -27.39
C MET A 438 -14.08 -19.65 -28.19
N GLY A 439 -12.79 -19.81 -27.94
CA GLY A 439 -11.98 -20.88 -28.52
C GLY A 439 -12.48 -22.27 -28.12
N TYR A 440 -12.86 -22.46 -26.86
CA TYR A 440 -13.46 -23.69 -26.37
C TYR A 440 -14.80 -23.99 -27.07
N ALA A 441 -15.71 -23.03 -27.11
CA ALA A 441 -17.00 -23.19 -27.80
C ALA A 441 -16.80 -23.58 -29.27
N ALA A 442 -15.96 -22.84 -30.01
CA ALA A 442 -15.67 -23.13 -31.40
C ALA A 442 -15.06 -24.52 -31.63
N LEU A 443 -14.21 -24.99 -30.71
CA LEU A 443 -13.54 -26.28 -30.83
C LEU A 443 -14.40 -27.46 -30.36
N LYS A 444 -15.39 -27.24 -29.50
CA LYS A 444 -16.26 -28.30 -28.97
C LYS A 444 -17.58 -28.41 -29.71
N GLU A 445 -18.16 -27.28 -30.10
CA GLU A 445 -19.53 -27.17 -30.63
C GLU A 445 -19.55 -26.80 -32.12
N ASP A 446 -18.36 -26.70 -32.75
CA ASP A 446 -18.14 -26.29 -34.15
C ASP A 446 -18.72 -24.89 -34.50
N THR A 447 -19.16 -24.13 -33.51
CA THR A 447 -19.64 -22.75 -33.64
C THR A 447 -19.45 -21.98 -32.33
N VAL A 448 -19.48 -20.65 -32.40
CA VAL A 448 -19.61 -19.78 -31.22
C VAL A 448 -21.02 -19.20 -31.24
N GLU A 449 -21.80 -19.49 -30.19
CA GLU A 449 -23.17 -19.00 -30.09
C GLU A 449 -23.22 -17.46 -29.99
N GLU A 450 -24.16 -16.84 -30.71
CA GLU A 450 -24.34 -15.38 -30.70
C GLU A 450 -24.71 -14.86 -29.30
N GLU A 451 -25.43 -15.66 -28.51
CA GLU A 451 -25.80 -15.34 -27.13
C GLU A 451 -24.58 -15.22 -26.22
N LEU A 452 -23.59 -16.10 -26.37
CA LEU A 452 -22.34 -16.06 -25.62
C LEU A 452 -21.54 -14.77 -25.93
N VAL A 453 -21.48 -14.39 -27.21
CA VAL A 453 -20.84 -13.15 -27.66
C VAL A 453 -21.55 -11.94 -27.05
N LYS A 454 -22.89 -11.89 -27.14
CA LYS A 454 -23.71 -10.82 -26.56
C LYS A 454 -23.56 -10.72 -25.04
N LYS A 455 -23.54 -11.85 -24.33
CA LYS A 455 -23.30 -11.93 -22.88
C LYS A 455 -21.98 -11.24 -22.51
N TRP A 456 -20.88 -11.64 -23.15
CA TRP A 456 -19.56 -11.12 -22.79
C TRP A 456 -19.29 -9.69 -23.28
N LEU A 457 -19.91 -9.26 -24.38
CA LEU A 457 -19.89 -7.85 -24.78
C LEU A 457 -20.55 -6.95 -23.74
N ALA A 458 -21.77 -7.28 -23.30
CA ALA A 458 -22.48 -6.50 -22.28
C ALA A 458 -21.71 -6.47 -20.95
N ARG A 459 -21.16 -7.62 -20.53
CA ARG A 459 -20.34 -7.68 -19.31
C ARG A 459 -19.06 -6.87 -19.37
N MET A 460 -18.41 -6.80 -20.53
CA MET A 460 -17.24 -5.95 -20.70
C MET A 460 -17.59 -4.46 -20.65
N GLU A 461 -18.79 -4.06 -21.10
CA GLU A 461 -19.30 -2.70 -20.93
C GLU A 461 -19.53 -2.35 -19.46
N ASP A 462 -20.10 -3.27 -18.67
CA ASP A 462 -20.23 -3.10 -17.22
C ASP A 462 -18.86 -2.92 -16.55
N VAL A 463 -17.90 -3.80 -16.87
CA VAL A 463 -16.54 -3.75 -16.32
C VAL A 463 -15.85 -2.43 -16.67
N GLU A 464 -15.95 -1.98 -17.92
CA GLU A 464 -15.37 -0.71 -18.35
C GLU A 464 -16.02 0.48 -17.63
N THR A 465 -17.33 0.42 -17.37
CA THR A 465 -18.06 1.43 -16.60
C THR A 465 -17.55 1.50 -15.15
N CYS A 466 -17.40 0.35 -14.48
CA CYS A 466 -16.86 0.27 -13.13
C CYS A 466 -15.41 0.79 -13.06
N MET A 467 -14.54 0.39 -14.00
CA MET A 467 -13.16 0.86 -14.07
C MET A 467 -13.07 2.36 -14.30
N LYS A 468 -13.91 2.90 -15.20
CA LYS A 468 -13.98 4.34 -15.44
C LYS A 468 -14.42 5.09 -14.19
N ALA A 469 -15.44 4.61 -13.48
CA ALA A 469 -15.90 5.22 -12.25
C ALA A 469 -14.77 5.29 -11.19
N ALA A 470 -13.98 4.22 -11.06
CA ALA A 470 -12.84 4.21 -10.15
C ALA A 470 -11.73 5.22 -10.55
N VAL A 471 -11.42 5.33 -11.85
CA VAL A 471 -10.45 6.33 -12.32
C VAL A 471 -10.97 7.76 -12.14
N ASP A 472 -12.26 8.00 -12.43
CA ASP A 472 -12.91 9.30 -12.24
C ASP A 472 -12.93 9.67 -10.74
N GLU A 473 -13.13 8.71 -9.83
CA GLU A 473 -13.02 8.90 -8.38
C GLU A 473 -11.63 9.40 -7.94
N CYS A 474 -10.55 8.85 -8.50
CA CYS A 474 -9.19 9.36 -8.27
C CYS A 474 -9.02 10.81 -8.76
N VAL A 475 -9.62 11.14 -9.91
CA VAL A 475 -9.50 12.47 -10.53
C VAL A 475 -10.36 13.51 -9.82
N ASN A 476 -11.53 13.14 -9.32
CA ASN A 476 -12.47 14.07 -8.70
C ASN A 476 -12.09 14.36 -7.24
N ASN A 477 -11.53 13.37 -6.53
CA ASN A 477 -11.19 13.49 -5.10
C ASN A 477 -9.68 13.65 -4.84
N PHE A 478 -8.91 14.00 -5.86
CA PHE A 478 -7.45 14.14 -5.76
C PHE A 478 -7.01 15.18 -4.73
N ALA A 479 -7.76 16.28 -4.57
CA ALA A 479 -7.37 17.38 -3.67
C ALA A 479 -7.44 16.96 -2.20
N GLU A 480 -8.49 16.24 -1.82
CA GLU A 480 -8.64 15.69 -0.47
C GLU A 480 -7.58 14.62 -0.20
N GLN A 481 -7.35 13.72 -1.16
CA GLN A 481 -6.30 12.72 -1.03
C GLN A 481 -4.90 13.34 -0.97
N ALA A 482 -4.61 14.37 -1.76
CA ALA A 482 -3.31 15.06 -1.76
C ALA A 482 -3.02 15.70 -0.40
N LYS A 483 -4.04 16.25 0.27
CA LYS A 483 -3.90 16.76 1.63
C LYS A 483 -3.51 15.63 2.60
N ILE A 484 -4.23 14.51 2.56
CA ILE A 484 -3.95 13.33 3.41
C ILE A 484 -2.52 12.82 3.16
N ASP A 485 -2.10 12.72 1.90
CA ASP A 485 -0.77 12.25 1.54
C ASP A 485 0.33 13.17 2.07
N ILE A 486 0.13 14.50 2.02
CA ILE A 486 1.07 15.45 2.59
C ILE A 486 1.09 15.34 4.11
N ASP A 487 -0.06 15.23 4.78
CA ASP A 487 -0.13 15.02 6.22
C ASP A 487 0.66 13.75 6.64
N GLU A 488 0.52 12.65 5.90
CA GLU A 488 1.27 11.41 6.13
C GLU A 488 2.79 11.59 5.90
N LYS A 489 3.20 12.36 4.87
CA LYS A 489 4.62 12.66 4.59
C LYS A 489 5.26 13.52 5.68
N LEU A 490 4.50 14.38 6.34
CA LEU A 490 4.99 15.25 7.40
C LEU A 490 5.29 14.50 8.70
N ILE A 491 4.68 13.33 8.92
CA ILE A 491 5.04 12.40 10.00
C ILE A 491 6.45 11.80 9.77
N GLU A 492 6.84 11.60 8.51
CA GLU A 492 8.10 10.92 8.15
C GLU A 492 9.31 11.85 8.09
N LYS A 493 9.12 13.16 7.85
CA LYS A 493 10.22 14.14 7.67
C LYS A 493 10.01 15.39 8.51
N GLN A 494 11.02 15.75 9.31
CA GLN A 494 11.02 16.97 10.11
C GLN A 494 10.83 18.21 9.22
N SER A 495 9.90 19.08 9.60
CA SER A 495 9.57 20.29 8.85
C SER A 495 10.63 21.38 9.01
N SER A 496 10.97 22.07 7.92
CA SER A 496 11.96 23.16 7.91
C SER A 496 11.62 24.22 6.84
N VAL A 497 12.13 25.45 7.00
CA VAL A 497 11.94 26.53 6.01
C VAL A 497 13.19 26.61 5.13
N ASP A 498 13.34 25.63 4.23
CA ASP A 498 14.41 25.57 3.24
C ASP A 498 13.95 24.98 1.89
N PRO A 499 14.74 25.16 0.82
CA PRO A 499 14.39 24.67 -0.51
C PRO A 499 14.29 23.14 -0.61
N GLU A 500 15.06 22.38 0.17
CA GLU A 500 15.06 20.92 0.09
C GLU A 500 13.74 20.35 0.61
N PHE A 501 13.26 20.85 1.75
CA PHE A 501 11.98 20.47 2.31
C PHE A 501 10.81 20.92 1.42
N THR A 502 10.87 22.14 0.89
CA THR A 502 9.82 22.66 -0.01
C THR A 502 9.74 21.84 -1.30
N GLN A 503 10.89 21.48 -1.88
CA GLN A 503 10.96 20.64 -3.08
C GLN A 503 10.52 19.20 -2.80
N PHE A 504 10.80 18.67 -1.61
CA PHE A 504 10.34 17.34 -1.20
C PHE A 504 8.80 17.22 -1.24
N ILE A 505 8.09 18.22 -0.70
CA ILE A 505 6.62 18.27 -0.75
C ILE A 505 6.14 18.37 -2.20
N LEU A 506 6.73 19.27 -3.00
CA LEU A 506 6.36 19.43 -4.40
C LEU A 506 6.56 18.12 -5.19
N ASN A 507 7.69 17.45 -5.01
CA ASN A 507 7.98 16.20 -5.71
C ASN A 507 6.96 15.12 -5.37
N ALA A 508 6.57 14.98 -4.10
CA ALA A 508 5.54 14.02 -3.68
C ALA A 508 4.19 14.27 -4.39
N LEU A 509 3.79 15.55 -4.51
CA LEU A 509 2.56 15.94 -5.21
C LEU A 509 2.66 15.67 -6.71
N VAL A 510 3.75 16.08 -7.35
CA VAL A 510 3.94 15.95 -8.81
C VAL A 510 4.06 14.48 -9.23
N GLU A 511 4.69 13.65 -8.42
CA GLU A 511 4.87 12.22 -8.71
C GLU A 511 3.53 11.48 -8.76
N LYS A 512 2.66 11.71 -7.76
CA LYS A 512 1.35 11.03 -7.65
C LYS A 512 0.26 11.70 -8.48
N TYR A 513 0.25 13.04 -8.53
CA TYR A 513 -0.76 13.87 -9.18
C TYR A 513 -0.18 14.60 -10.39
N TYR A 514 0.43 13.83 -11.29
CA TYR A 514 1.19 14.34 -12.44
C TYR A 514 0.39 15.22 -13.41
N TRP A 515 -0.94 15.15 -13.38
CA TRP A 515 -1.84 15.93 -14.23
C TRP A 515 -2.20 17.31 -13.64
N VAL A 516 -1.68 17.63 -12.44
CA VAL A 516 -2.01 18.85 -11.71
C VAL A 516 -0.79 19.76 -11.62
N SER A 517 -1.03 21.07 -11.75
CA SER A 517 -0.03 22.09 -11.45
C SER A 517 -0.14 22.50 -9.99
N TRP A 518 0.99 22.50 -9.28
CA TRP A 518 1.13 22.67 -7.83
C TRP A 518 2.07 23.84 -7.52
N SER A 519 1.75 24.60 -6.48
CA SER A 519 2.64 25.57 -5.84
C SER A 519 2.65 25.32 -4.34
N VAL A 520 3.84 25.17 -3.78
CA VAL A 520 4.10 24.92 -2.37
C VAL A 520 4.81 26.12 -1.79
N ARG A 521 4.31 26.66 -0.68
CA ARG A 521 4.98 27.72 0.08
C ARG A 521 5.14 27.30 1.53
N VAL A 522 6.34 27.48 2.05
CA VAL A 522 6.69 27.12 3.43
C VAL A 522 7.25 28.33 4.15
N PHE A 523 6.71 28.63 5.34
CA PHE A 523 7.17 29.76 6.14
C PHE A 523 6.88 29.57 7.62
N LYS A 524 7.66 30.25 8.47
CA LYS A 524 7.47 30.18 9.92
C LYS A 524 6.26 31.00 10.37
N ASP A 525 5.40 30.42 11.19
CA ASP A 525 4.21 31.02 11.76
C ASP A 525 4.35 31.44 13.23
N ASP A 526 5.16 32.47 13.49
CA ASP A 526 5.35 32.99 14.84
C ASP A 526 4.17 33.87 15.31
N GLU A 527 3.08 33.28 15.80
CA GLU A 527 1.97 33.98 16.49
C GLU A 527 2.37 34.58 17.86
N THR A 528 3.36 35.47 17.91
CA THR A 528 3.63 36.24 19.14
C THR A 528 2.51 37.27 19.39
N LYS A 529 2.11 37.44 20.67
CA LYS A 529 1.07 38.41 21.12
C LYS A 529 1.33 39.85 20.63
N LEU A 530 2.60 40.24 20.49
CA LEU A 530 3.02 41.53 19.90
C LEU A 530 2.65 41.68 18.42
N GLY A 531 2.68 40.59 17.64
CA GLY A 531 2.30 40.60 16.23
C GLY A 531 0.79 40.69 15.99
N LYS A 532 -0.04 40.17 16.92
CA LYS A 532 -1.51 40.38 16.87
C LYS A 532 -1.90 41.83 17.20
N LEU A 533 -1.13 42.49 18.08
CA LEU A 533 -1.36 43.87 18.51
C LEU A 533 -0.93 44.92 17.47
N LEU A 534 0.09 44.62 16.66
CA LEU A 534 0.62 45.55 15.64
C LEU A 534 0.04 45.37 14.23
N PHE A 535 -0.43 44.17 13.88
CA PHE A 535 -0.84 43.83 12.51
C PHE A 535 -2.24 43.20 12.43
N GLY A 536 -3.14 43.57 13.36
CA GLY A 536 -4.45 42.95 13.53
C GLY A 536 -5.05 42.39 12.23
N LYS A 537 -5.30 41.06 12.23
CA LYS A 537 -5.89 40.19 11.19
C LYS A 537 -4.90 39.25 10.45
N LYS A 538 -5.50 38.27 9.74
CA LYS A 538 -4.88 37.05 9.19
C LYS A 538 -3.63 37.35 8.38
N ARG A 539 -2.54 36.61 8.64
CA ARG A 539 -1.19 36.89 8.09
C ARG A 539 -0.92 36.26 6.72
N HIS A 540 -1.73 35.27 6.38
CA HIS A 540 -1.92 34.73 5.05
C HIS A 540 -3.35 35.08 4.65
N ILE A 541 -3.50 35.74 3.52
CA ILE A 541 -4.81 36.04 2.94
C ILE A 541 -4.86 35.38 1.58
N ASN A 542 -5.88 34.54 1.41
CA ASN A 542 -6.30 34.00 0.13
C ASN A 542 -7.45 34.85 -0.42
N GLY A 543 -7.54 34.93 -1.74
CA GLY A 543 -8.74 35.37 -2.44
C GLY A 543 -8.85 34.62 -3.77
N GLY A 544 -10.08 34.40 -4.22
CA GLY A 544 -10.41 33.42 -5.27
C GLY A 544 -11.02 32.15 -4.68
N GLY A 545 -10.99 31.07 -5.47
CA GLY A 545 -11.61 29.76 -5.18
C GLY A 545 -10.90 28.90 -4.13
N ASP A 546 -11.39 27.67 -3.96
CA ASP A 546 -11.00 26.74 -2.87
C ASP A 546 -9.88 25.75 -3.25
N ASN A 547 -9.13 26.02 -4.33
CA ASN A 547 -8.08 25.13 -4.85
C ASN A 547 -6.76 25.24 -4.07
N TYR A 548 -6.83 25.15 -2.75
CA TYR A 548 -5.70 25.13 -1.85
C TYR A 548 -6.00 24.42 -0.53
N PHE A 549 -4.94 23.98 0.15
CA PHE A 549 -5.01 23.55 1.54
C PHE A 549 -3.78 24.04 2.31
N GLU A 550 -3.88 24.06 3.63
CA GLU A 550 -2.81 24.45 4.52
C GLU A 550 -2.62 23.48 5.68
N HIS A 551 -1.38 23.37 6.15
CA HIS A 551 -1.01 22.59 7.32
C HIS A 551 -0.13 23.46 8.24
N LEU A 552 -0.33 23.36 9.55
CA LEU A 552 0.49 24.02 10.56
C LEU A 552 1.20 22.96 11.41
N CYS A 553 2.50 22.81 11.21
CA CYS A 553 3.34 21.85 11.92
C CYS A 553 3.55 22.29 13.39
N SER A 554 3.88 21.34 14.28
CA SER A 554 4.11 21.59 15.71
C SER A 554 5.20 22.65 15.97
N ASN A 555 6.24 22.66 15.14
CA ASN A 555 7.33 23.64 15.17
C ASN A 555 6.94 25.03 14.60
N LYS A 556 5.65 25.29 14.44
CA LYS A 556 5.06 26.53 13.92
C LYS A 556 5.53 26.82 12.51
N ILE A 557 5.70 25.80 11.67
CA ILE A 557 5.91 26.00 10.23
C ILE A 557 4.57 25.83 9.53
N ARG A 558 4.19 26.82 8.73
CA ARG A 558 2.99 26.76 7.90
C ARG A 558 3.39 26.36 6.49
N ILE A 559 2.66 25.38 5.98
CA ILE A 559 2.76 24.87 4.60
C ILE A 559 1.47 25.24 3.91
N VAL A 560 1.56 25.92 2.77
CA VAL A 560 0.40 26.29 1.94
C VAL A 560 0.61 25.71 0.56
N VAL A 561 -0.26 24.77 0.19
CA VAL A 561 -0.28 24.13 -1.12
C VAL A 561 -1.48 24.66 -1.89
N SER A 562 -1.26 25.15 -3.10
CA SER A 562 -2.33 25.51 -4.03
C SER A 562 -2.12 24.88 -5.39
N PHE A 563 -3.21 24.70 -6.14
CA PHE A 563 -3.19 23.85 -7.32
C PHE A 563 -4.21 24.26 -8.39
N THR A 564 -4.02 23.74 -9.60
CA THR A 564 -5.03 23.75 -10.68
C THR A 564 -4.78 22.61 -11.65
N ALA A 565 -5.84 22.01 -12.17
CA ALA A 565 -5.77 20.98 -13.23
C ALA A 565 -5.89 21.58 -14.64
N ASP A 566 -6.23 22.88 -14.77
CA ASP A 566 -6.41 23.59 -16.03
C ASP A 566 -5.65 24.94 -16.00
N PRO A 567 -4.31 24.93 -16.00
CA PRO A 567 -3.52 26.15 -15.83
C PRO A 567 -3.66 27.09 -17.03
N LYS A 568 -4.03 28.35 -16.78
CA LYS A 568 -4.25 29.39 -17.81
C LYS A 568 -3.17 30.46 -17.79
N THR A 569 -2.95 31.10 -18.94
CA THR A 569 -1.99 32.20 -19.07
C THR A 569 -2.41 33.42 -18.26
N LEU A 570 -1.43 34.04 -17.59
CA LEU A 570 -1.65 35.23 -16.77
C LEU A 570 -1.16 36.49 -17.49
N ASN A 571 -1.92 37.58 -17.39
CA ASN A 571 -1.44 38.89 -17.79
C ASN A 571 -0.52 39.49 -16.71
N LYS A 572 0.74 39.05 -16.71
CA LYS A 572 1.75 39.45 -15.71
C LYS A 572 1.98 40.96 -15.66
N ASN A 573 1.85 41.66 -16.78
CA ASN A 573 2.01 43.12 -16.83
C ASN A 573 0.88 43.80 -16.06
N GLN A 574 -0.37 43.40 -16.30
CA GLN A 574 -1.51 43.93 -15.57
C GLN A 574 -1.44 43.61 -14.07
N ILE A 575 -1.02 42.39 -13.71
CA ILE A 575 -0.79 42.00 -12.30
C ILE A 575 0.24 42.92 -11.65
N LYS A 576 1.37 43.14 -12.33
CA LYS A 576 2.45 43.99 -11.84
C LYS A 576 1.98 45.44 -11.66
N ASP A 577 1.33 46.01 -12.66
CA ASP A 577 0.80 47.38 -12.62
C ASP A 577 -0.18 47.55 -11.45
N GLN A 578 -1.01 46.54 -11.18
CA GLN A 578 -1.96 46.57 -10.07
C GLN A 578 -1.26 46.51 -8.70
N ILE A 579 -0.23 45.67 -8.56
CA ILE A 579 0.57 45.60 -7.33
C ILE A 579 1.28 46.94 -7.05
N GLU A 580 1.79 47.61 -8.08
CA GLU A 580 2.49 48.89 -7.96
C GLU A 580 1.54 50.05 -7.60
N ASN A 581 0.30 50.01 -8.09
CA ASN A 581 -0.72 51.04 -7.82
C ASN A 581 -1.40 50.89 -6.45
N GLU A 582 -1.34 49.71 -5.84
CA GLU A 582 -2.00 49.44 -4.55
C GLU A 582 -1.25 50.06 -3.36
N LYS A 583 -1.92 50.98 -2.66
CA LYS A 583 -1.33 51.74 -1.54
C LYS A 583 -1.59 51.10 -0.18
N GLY A 584 -2.57 50.20 -0.05
CA GLY A 584 -2.91 49.51 1.19
C GLY A 584 -1.93 48.41 1.65
N GLY A 585 -2.28 47.72 2.74
CA GLY A 585 -1.52 46.60 3.31
C GLY A 585 -1.72 45.28 2.57
N VAL A 586 -1.26 44.16 3.15
CA VAL A 586 -1.32 42.81 2.56
C VAL A 586 -2.76 42.42 2.17
N GLU A 587 -3.74 42.71 3.05
CA GLU A 587 -5.18 42.48 2.78
C GLU A 587 -5.68 43.25 1.57
N SER A 588 -5.34 44.54 1.46
CA SER A 588 -5.76 45.40 0.34
C SER A 588 -5.19 44.89 -0.99
N VAL A 589 -3.94 44.40 -0.99
CA VAL A 589 -3.31 43.80 -2.17
C VAL A 589 -4.04 42.53 -2.60
N ALA A 590 -4.35 41.63 -1.66
CA ALA A 590 -5.09 40.41 -1.95
C ALA A 590 -6.50 40.71 -2.50
N GLU A 591 -7.25 41.59 -1.83
CA GLU A 591 -8.60 41.98 -2.26
C GLU A 591 -8.62 42.65 -3.63
N SER A 592 -7.68 43.56 -3.87
CA SER A 592 -7.56 44.28 -5.14
C SER A 592 -7.29 43.29 -6.28
N LEU A 593 -6.29 42.42 -6.12
CA LEU A 593 -5.94 41.41 -7.12
C LEU A 593 -7.09 40.43 -7.37
N SER A 594 -7.75 39.93 -6.31
CA SER A 594 -8.86 38.99 -6.46
C SER A 594 -10.05 39.61 -7.19
N LYS A 595 -10.31 40.91 -7.02
CA LYS A 595 -11.36 41.64 -7.76
C LYS A 595 -11.03 41.79 -9.24
N SER A 596 -9.77 42.03 -9.58
CA SER A 596 -9.34 42.22 -10.98
C SER A 596 -9.13 40.90 -11.72
N PHE A 597 -8.86 39.82 -11.00
CA PHE A 597 -8.59 38.49 -11.54
C PHE A 597 -9.51 37.45 -10.87
N PRO A 598 -10.83 37.49 -11.13
CA PRO A 598 -11.81 36.67 -10.42
C PRO A 598 -11.76 35.17 -10.73
N ASN A 599 -10.98 34.75 -11.72
CA ASN A 599 -10.75 33.34 -12.08
C ASN A 599 -9.34 32.89 -11.69
N CYS A 600 -8.70 33.63 -10.77
CA CYS A 600 -7.36 33.35 -10.31
C CYS A 600 -7.35 33.24 -8.79
N LEU A 601 -6.60 32.26 -8.33
CA LEU A 601 -6.29 32.12 -6.93
C LEU A 601 -5.12 33.04 -6.58
N VAL A 602 -5.33 33.90 -5.59
CA VAL A 602 -4.36 34.89 -5.11
C VAL A 602 -3.99 34.56 -3.67
N HIS A 603 -2.71 34.34 -3.43
CA HIS A 603 -2.16 34.20 -2.08
C HIS A 603 -1.18 35.32 -1.78
N THR A 604 -1.34 35.93 -0.62
CA THR A 604 -0.44 36.95 -0.11
C THR A 604 0.10 36.56 1.27
N ILE A 605 1.41 36.67 1.45
CA ILE A 605 2.12 36.35 2.69
C ILE A 605 2.95 37.57 3.09
N SER A 606 2.82 38.04 4.32
CA SER A 606 3.58 39.21 4.80
C SER A 606 5.10 39.04 4.62
N ARG A 607 5.79 40.10 4.18
CA ARG A 607 7.24 40.11 3.88
C ARG A 607 8.13 39.94 5.12
N SER A 608 7.59 40.03 6.34
CA SER A 608 8.38 39.93 7.57
C SER A 608 8.98 38.54 7.83
N LYS A 609 8.86 37.59 6.90
CA LYS A 609 9.18 36.18 7.08
C LYS A 609 9.99 35.66 5.89
N LYS A 610 10.96 34.78 6.17
CA LYS A 610 11.55 33.93 5.16
C LYS A 610 10.43 33.01 4.62
N VAL A 611 10.19 33.08 3.31
CA VAL A 611 9.25 32.22 2.59
C VAL A 611 10.05 31.46 1.55
N GLU A 612 9.96 30.15 1.58
CA GLU A 612 10.44 29.28 0.50
C GLU A 612 9.27 28.89 -0.36
N GLU A 613 9.48 28.85 -1.68
CA GLU A 613 8.46 28.56 -2.68
C GLU A 613 9.03 27.60 -3.72
N ALA A 614 8.22 26.63 -4.13
CA ALA A 614 8.50 25.76 -5.26
C ALA A 614 7.20 25.45 -6.01
N ASN A 615 7.27 25.34 -7.34
CA ASN A 615 6.13 25.00 -8.18
C ASN A 615 6.56 24.24 -9.46
N ASN A 616 5.60 23.59 -10.12
CA ASN A 616 5.79 22.94 -11.43
C ASN A 616 5.02 23.62 -12.57
N PHE A 617 4.57 24.86 -12.38
CA PHE A 617 3.79 25.57 -13.40
C PHE A 617 4.67 25.95 -14.59
N ASN A 618 4.04 26.01 -15.78
CA ASN A 618 4.65 26.75 -16.88
C ASN A 618 4.83 28.22 -16.44
N PRO A 619 5.98 28.86 -16.71
CA PRO A 619 6.22 30.25 -16.33
C PRO A 619 5.08 31.21 -16.73
N GLU A 620 4.40 30.99 -17.84
CA GLU A 620 3.30 31.86 -18.30
C GLU A 620 1.99 31.72 -17.51
N HIS A 621 1.83 30.64 -16.74
CA HIS A 621 0.60 30.33 -16.02
C HIS A 621 0.68 30.64 -14.52
N PHE A 622 1.84 31.12 -14.07
CA PHE A 622 2.13 31.35 -12.66
C PHE A 622 2.86 32.67 -12.47
N TYR A 623 2.48 33.39 -11.42
CA TYR A 623 3.13 34.63 -11.05
C TYR A 623 3.49 34.60 -9.57
N TYR A 624 4.79 34.62 -9.29
CA TYR A 624 5.32 34.78 -7.94
C TYR A 624 6.27 35.98 -7.86
N ILE A 625 6.08 36.82 -6.85
CA ILE A 625 6.97 37.94 -6.58
C ILE A 625 7.13 38.20 -5.07
N SER A 626 8.35 38.50 -4.65
CA SER A 626 8.60 39.14 -3.36
C SER A 626 8.52 40.66 -3.54
N HIS A 627 7.36 41.24 -3.27
CA HIS A 627 7.12 42.68 -3.34
C HIS A 627 7.47 43.35 -2.00
N LYS A 628 7.59 44.69 -1.98
CA LYS A 628 7.98 45.47 -0.79
C LYS A 628 7.09 45.20 0.44
N LYS A 629 5.85 44.77 0.23
CA LYS A 629 4.81 44.55 1.25
C LYS A 629 4.54 43.07 1.56
N ALA A 630 4.61 42.20 0.56
CA ALA A 630 4.21 40.79 0.66
C ALA A 630 4.91 39.93 -0.39
N HIS A 631 5.02 38.64 -0.10
CA HIS A 631 5.14 37.61 -1.13
C HIS A 631 3.75 37.39 -1.74
N ILE A 632 3.65 37.43 -3.06
CA ILE A 632 2.40 37.31 -3.80
C ILE A 632 2.56 36.14 -4.75
N CYS A 633 1.59 35.24 -4.74
CA CYS A 633 1.50 34.07 -5.60
C CYS A 633 0.13 34.07 -6.27
N ILE A 634 0.10 33.96 -7.59
CA ILE A 634 -1.13 33.96 -8.40
C ILE A 634 -1.05 32.87 -9.46
N HIS A 635 -2.12 32.10 -9.59
CA HIS A 635 -2.36 31.18 -10.72
C HIS A 635 -3.86 31.11 -11.01
N SER A 636 -4.25 30.51 -12.14
CA SER A 636 -5.66 30.23 -12.40
C SER A 636 -6.23 29.28 -11.35
N GLU A 637 -7.52 29.44 -11.04
CA GLU A 637 -8.26 28.44 -10.27
C GLU A 637 -8.27 27.10 -11.01
#